data_AF-A0A2P8W121-F1
#
_entry.id   AF-A0A2P8W121-F1
#
_cell.length_a   1.000
_cell.length_b   1.000
_cell.length_c   1.000
_cell.angle_alpha   90.00
_cell.angle_beta   90.00
_cell.angle_gamma   90.00
#
_symmetry.space_group_name_H-M   'P 1'
#
loop_
_entity.id
_entity.type
_entity.pdbx_description
1 polymer ?
#
loop_
_entity_poly.entity_id
_entity_poly.type
_entity_poly.pdbx_seq_one_letter_code
_entity_poly.pdbx_strand_id
1 'polypeptide(L)'
;MKAHRNLPWAGGVCPKSSYKLAIAQGADFIEPDLVVTQDGVLIARHEPMLGVVALNPDGTIQLDASGNPVLNTTDTSTDVYLRPEFADRLTVKNLDGVLRGGWFAEDFTLAEVKQLNAIERIPALRGTEFDNDGLKVPTLAEVIDLVQEVEAETGRQIGIYPETKHPTFFEQQGYNTSEILVETLVAEGFTDPSRIYIQSFEVANLKALNDTLMSAAGIDIPLVQLFGGGGQPYDFVVAGDARTYTDLSTPAGLAEVATYAEGIGSNKQRIVPLTTVDADGNGQPDDLNGDGAISDGDRVTGTPTTLIADAHDAGLLVHLYTLRNESFFLPDSYEGDPINEYKQFIELGVDGFFTDFPGTGFTARSTFIEEPAVANLGGSRGFEGMAFSPDRATLYPMLEGTVVGDPAGSLRIYEFDVASAAYEGLVGLYQMESVANAIGDFTPINDSEFLVIERDNNQGEAAEFKKIFKVDLSQVDSEGFVAKTEVVDLLNISDPNDLNGDGSTSFDFPFVTIEDVLVIDADTILVANDNNYPFSLGRGPDIDNNEIIEIQLDQPLNLDARLGVAGLSGGAAKLVDLTGFDGDVAVDVTVSREATFDNVLRFYETDAQGRVNGLLAEDAGYETAVAASLLDTELTIDNLVTTDVSFTLPGGAYYAPVLLVNGNVDYLATIGEARIQRSGNVWSFEDSFDNDFNDLVVTLNSAETGV
;
A
#
# COMPACT_ATOMS: atom_id res chain seq x y z
N MET A 1 9.98 11.12 -13.81
CA MET A 1 10.18 11.37 -12.36
C MET A 1 11.17 10.37 -11.80
N LYS A 2 12.16 10.85 -11.03
CA LYS A 2 13.22 10.02 -10.44
C LYS A 2 13.19 10.16 -8.92
N ALA A 3 13.09 9.05 -8.22
CA ALA A 3 13.10 9.06 -6.77
C ALA A 3 14.57 9.15 -6.29
N HIS A 4 14.87 10.18 -5.50
CA HIS A 4 16.20 10.48 -5.00
C HIS A 4 16.34 9.95 -3.58
N ARG A 5 17.34 9.08 -3.36
CA ARG A 5 17.70 8.52 -2.05
C ARG A 5 16.53 8.04 -1.17
N ASN A 6 15.55 7.47 -1.84
CA ASN A 6 14.12 7.45 -1.54
C ASN A 6 13.63 7.70 -0.11
N LEU A 7 12.63 8.60 -0.04
CA LEU A 7 11.73 8.95 1.05
C LEU A 7 12.33 9.70 2.24
N PRO A 8 11.51 10.54 2.92
CA PRO A 8 11.98 11.34 4.02
C PRO A 8 12.70 10.46 5.05
N TRP A 9 12.08 9.41 5.52
CA TRP A 9 12.56 8.60 6.65
C TRP A 9 13.75 7.66 6.38
N ALA A 10 14.30 7.64 5.16
CA ALA A 10 15.45 6.80 4.78
C ALA A 10 16.69 7.63 4.43
N GLY A 11 16.87 8.79 5.07
CA GLY A 11 17.97 9.71 4.82
C GLY A 11 19.35 9.03 4.67
N GLY A 12 19.90 9.06 3.46
CA GLY A 12 21.30 8.73 3.12
C GLY A 12 21.68 7.25 3.07
N VAL A 13 20.83 6.34 3.55
CA VAL A 13 20.89 4.89 3.31
C VAL A 13 19.53 4.47 2.76
N CYS A 14 19.52 3.82 1.61
CA CYS A 14 18.27 3.52 0.90
C CYS A 14 17.90 2.04 1.12
N PRO A 15 17.20 1.65 2.20
CA PRO A 15 16.77 0.26 2.38
C PRO A 15 15.81 -0.17 1.26
N LYS A 16 15.72 -1.47 0.95
CA LYS A 16 14.83 -2.02 -0.08
C LYS A 16 13.37 -1.54 0.07
N SER A 17 12.90 -1.34 1.31
CA SER A 17 11.57 -0.80 1.62
C SER A 17 11.34 0.62 1.08
N SER A 18 12.34 1.50 1.16
CA SER A 18 12.25 2.88 0.64
C SER A 18 12.11 2.88 -0.89
N TYR A 19 12.83 2.01 -1.58
CA TYR A 19 12.70 1.78 -3.01
C TYR A 19 11.31 1.26 -3.39
N LYS A 20 10.81 0.25 -2.68
CA LYS A 20 9.47 -0.32 -2.93
C LYS A 20 8.37 0.74 -2.78
N LEU A 21 8.43 1.57 -1.74
CA LEU A 21 7.42 2.61 -1.55
C LEU A 21 7.53 3.73 -2.59
N ALA A 22 8.72 4.16 -3.00
CA ALA A 22 8.86 5.13 -4.07
C ALA A 22 8.27 4.64 -5.41
N ILE A 23 8.46 3.35 -5.73
CA ILE A 23 7.88 2.73 -6.92
C ILE A 23 6.34 2.71 -6.83
N ALA A 24 5.81 2.34 -5.66
CA ALA A 24 4.36 2.37 -5.40
C ALA A 24 3.78 3.79 -5.51
N GLN A 25 4.56 4.81 -5.15
CA GLN A 25 4.21 6.22 -5.28
C GLN A 25 4.42 6.80 -6.69
N GLY A 26 4.74 5.97 -7.69
CA GLY A 26 4.75 6.37 -9.09
C GLY A 26 6.12 6.74 -9.66
N ALA A 27 7.23 6.45 -8.97
CA ALA A 27 8.57 6.65 -9.52
C ALA A 27 8.79 5.87 -10.82
N ASP A 28 9.43 6.50 -11.81
CA ASP A 28 9.83 5.86 -13.06
C ASP A 28 11.24 5.25 -12.94
N PHE A 29 12.10 5.90 -12.13
CA PHE A 29 13.44 5.44 -11.78
C PHE A 29 13.66 5.52 -10.27
N ILE A 30 14.44 4.60 -9.74
CA ILE A 30 15.01 4.66 -8.39
C ILE A 30 16.53 4.91 -8.43
N GLU A 31 17.04 5.74 -7.54
CA GLU A 31 18.43 6.16 -7.52
C GLU A 31 19.22 5.51 -6.37
N PRO A 32 20.12 4.56 -6.67
CA PRO A 32 21.13 4.13 -5.71
C PRO A 32 22.42 4.96 -5.83
N ASP A 33 22.80 5.65 -4.76
CA ASP A 33 24.18 6.12 -4.58
C ASP A 33 25.10 4.93 -4.29
N LEU A 34 26.25 4.80 -4.95
CA LEU A 34 27.09 3.61 -4.85
C LEU A 34 28.46 3.90 -4.24
N VAL A 35 28.75 3.16 -3.17
CA VAL A 35 30.07 3.02 -2.56
C VAL A 35 30.46 1.54 -2.47
N VAL A 36 31.74 1.26 -2.22
CA VAL A 36 32.29 -0.10 -2.26
C VAL A 36 32.70 -0.60 -0.87
N THR A 37 32.43 -1.88 -0.59
CA THR A 37 32.89 -2.59 0.61
C THR A 37 34.33 -3.08 0.45
N GLN A 38 34.96 -3.52 1.55
CA GLN A 38 36.31 -4.09 1.56
C GLN A 38 36.48 -5.28 0.62
N ASP A 39 35.43 -6.07 0.44
CA ASP A 39 35.38 -7.25 -0.44
C ASP A 39 34.88 -6.93 -1.86
N GLY A 40 34.81 -5.64 -2.23
CA GLY A 40 34.58 -5.21 -3.61
C GLY A 40 33.11 -5.21 -4.04
N VAL A 41 32.15 -5.13 -3.11
CA VAL A 41 30.71 -5.12 -3.42
C VAL A 41 30.17 -3.70 -3.38
N LEU A 42 29.37 -3.33 -4.38
CA LEU A 42 28.67 -2.04 -4.40
C LEU A 42 27.43 -2.08 -3.51
N ILE A 43 27.36 -1.16 -2.56
CA ILE A 43 26.23 -0.94 -1.65
C ILE A 43 25.58 0.41 -1.91
N ALA A 44 24.25 0.46 -1.76
CA ALA A 44 23.44 1.65 -1.98
C ALA A 44 23.50 2.58 -0.77
N ARG A 45 24.40 3.57 -0.81
CA ARG A 45 24.65 4.51 0.27
C ARG A 45 25.29 5.81 -0.24
N HIS A 46 24.84 6.94 0.31
CA HIS A 46 25.22 8.26 -0.18
C HIS A 46 26.71 8.63 0.00
N GLU A 47 27.31 8.43 1.16
CA GLU A 47 28.73 8.77 1.38
C GLU A 47 29.60 7.49 1.53
N PRO A 48 30.93 7.56 1.69
CA PRO A 48 31.70 6.40 2.10
C PRO A 48 31.57 6.05 3.60
N MET A 49 31.38 7.03 4.48
CA MET A 49 31.30 6.85 5.95
C MET A 49 29.99 6.26 6.53
N LEU A 50 29.85 4.97 6.80
CA LEU A 50 28.69 4.30 7.47
C LEU A 50 28.18 5.03 8.73
N GLY A 51 29.05 5.75 9.43
CA GLY A 51 28.69 6.75 10.44
C GLY A 51 29.76 7.84 10.52
N VAL A 52 29.36 9.06 10.91
CA VAL A 52 30.22 10.26 10.87
C VAL A 52 30.41 10.83 12.26
N VAL A 53 31.65 11.21 12.58
CA VAL A 53 32.00 11.90 13.84
C VAL A 53 32.50 13.31 13.55
N ALA A 54 32.26 14.22 14.49
CA ALA A 54 32.80 15.56 14.46
C ALA A 54 34.33 15.54 14.67
N LEU A 55 35.02 16.45 14.00
CA LEU A 55 36.46 16.65 14.14
C LEU A 55 36.75 18.02 14.78
N ASN A 56 37.78 18.06 15.61
CA ASN A 56 38.38 19.29 16.09
C ASN A 56 39.07 20.04 14.92
N PRO A 57 39.33 21.36 15.05
CA PRO A 57 40.03 22.13 14.02
C PRO A 57 41.42 21.60 13.63
N ASP A 58 42.05 20.79 14.49
CA ASP A 58 43.34 20.14 14.22
C ASP A 58 43.21 18.77 13.50
N GLY A 59 41.99 18.35 13.17
CA GLY A 59 41.69 17.10 12.49
C GLY A 59 41.54 15.88 13.41
N THR A 60 41.68 16.03 14.72
CA THR A 60 41.44 14.94 15.68
C THR A 60 39.95 14.72 15.94
N ILE A 61 39.55 13.50 16.31
CA ILE A 61 38.14 13.20 16.62
C ILE A 61 37.70 13.96 17.87
N GLN A 62 36.57 14.65 17.76
CA GLN A 62 35.97 15.35 18.88
C GLN A 62 35.31 14.34 19.83
N LEU A 63 35.63 14.44 21.12
CA LEU A 63 35.06 13.60 22.17
C LEU A 63 34.14 14.41 23.09
N ASP A 64 33.07 13.77 23.57
CA ASP A 64 32.19 14.31 24.59
C ASP A 64 32.84 14.25 26.00
N ALA A 65 32.13 14.76 27.01
CA ALA A 65 32.62 14.76 28.39
C ALA A 65 32.82 13.34 28.98
N SER A 66 32.21 12.33 28.37
CA SER A 66 32.33 10.91 28.74
C SER A 66 33.43 10.19 27.96
N GLY A 67 34.08 10.86 27.01
CA GLY A 67 35.13 10.29 26.16
C GLY A 67 34.62 9.56 24.93
N ASN A 68 33.34 9.68 24.58
CA ASN A 68 32.77 9.08 23.38
C ASN A 68 32.90 10.03 22.17
N PRO A 69 33.06 9.52 20.94
CA PRO A 69 33.03 10.36 19.74
C PRO A 69 31.71 11.13 19.63
N VAL A 70 31.82 12.44 19.35
CA VAL A 70 30.64 13.28 19.07
C VAL A 70 30.16 12.95 17.67
N LEU A 71 28.96 12.41 17.54
CA LEU A 71 28.38 12.08 16.23
C LEU A 71 27.99 13.35 15.47
N ASN A 72 28.19 13.32 14.16
CA ASN A 72 27.51 14.21 13.25
C ASN A 72 26.30 13.47 12.66
N THR A 73 25.11 13.81 13.13
CA THR A 73 23.88 13.11 12.73
C THR A 73 23.54 13.34 11.26
N THR A 74 23.80 14.53 10.70
CA THR A 74 23.35 14.92 9.35
C THR A 74 23.80 14.02 8.19
N ASP A 75 24.86 13.21 8.39
CA ASP A 75 25.38 12.23 7.42
C ASP A 75 25.64 10.84 8.05
N THR A 76 25.15 10.60 9.27
CA THR A 76 25.19 9.26 9.90
C THR A 76 23.90 8.53 9.58
N SER A 77 24.02 7.42 8.86
CA SER A 77 22.87 6.70 8.29
C SER A 77 22.86 5.21 8.64
N THR A 78 23.77 4.76 9.51
CA THR A 78 23.71 3.44 10.12
C THR A 78 23.99 3.49 11.63
N ASP A 79 23.61 2.43 12.34
CA ASP A 79 23.85 2.26 13.77
C ASP A 79 25.28 1.79 14.14
N VAL A 80 26.26 1.92 13.24
CA VAL A 80 27.64 1.43 13.43
C VAL A 80 28.30 1.93 14.72
N TYR A 81 27.98 3.15 15.14
CA TYR A 81 28.52 3.76 16.36
C TYR A 81 28.01 3.08 17.65
N LEU A 82 26.94 2.28 17.57
CA LEU A 82 26.39 1.47 18.66
C LEU A 82 26.97 0.06 18.71
N ARG A 83 27.93 -0.28 17.83
CA ARG A 83 28.50 -1.63 17.70
C ARG A 83 29.93 -1.69 18.27
N PRO A 84 30.13 -2.15 19.53
CA PRO A 84 31.45 -2.17 20.15
C PRO A 84 32.49 -3.00 19.39
N GLU A 85 32.04 -4.04 18.68
CA GLU A 85 32.86 -4.88 17.81
C GLU A 85 33.50 -4.13 16.64
N PHE A 86 32.99 -2.96 16.27
CA PHE A 86 33.51 -2.11 15.20
C PHE A 86 34.16 -0.82 15.71
N ALA A 87 34.41 -0.71 17.02
CA ALA A 87 35.00 0.50 17.61
C ALA A 87 36.43 0.78 17.08
N ASP A 88 37.17 -0.26 16.69
CA ASP A 88 38.53 -0.16 16.15
C ASP A 88 38.59 0.30 14.69
N ARG A 89 37.44 0.33 13.99
CA ARG A 89 37.30 0.80 12.61
C ARG A 89 37.08 2.31 12.50
N LEU A 90 36.87 3.01 13.61
CA LEU A 90 36.74 4.46 13.62
C LEU A 90 38.07 5.12 13.23
N THR A 91 38.07 5.91 12.16
CA THR A 91 39.27 6.53 11.61
C THR A 91 39.01 7.91 11.01
N VAL A 92 40.08 8.59 10.60
CA VAL A 92 40.02 9.85 9.86
C VAL A 92 40.69 9.65 8.49
N LYS A 93 39.96 9.93 7.42
CA LYS A 93 40.48 9.86 6.04
C LYS A 93 40.32 11.21 5.34
N ASN A 94 41.14 11.42 4.31
CA ASN A 94 41.00 12.55 3.39
C ASN A 94 40.02 12.14 2.30
N LEU A 95 38.79 12.66 2.36
CA LEU A 95 37.77 12.49 1.34
C LEU A 95 37.71 13.79 0.53
N ASP A 96 38.11 13.70 -0.73
CA ASP A 96 38.06 14.81 -1.69
C ASP A 96 38.75 16.11 -1.22
N GLY A 97 39.90 15.95 -0.56
CA GLY A 97 40.69 17.08 -0.03
C GLY A 97 40.22 17.56 1.34
N VAL A 98 39.19 16.94 1.92
CA VAL A 98 38.65 17.30 3.23
C VAL A 98 38.78 16.13 4.21
N LEU A 99 39.29 16.41 5.41
CA LEU A 99 39.31 15.39 6.47
C LEU A 99 37.88 15.07 6.92
N ARG A 100 37.60 13.77 7.00
CA ARG A 100 36.34 13.20 7.48
C ARG A 100 36.66 12.12 8.51
N GLY A 101 36.01 12.20 9.66
CA GLY A 101 36.07 11.17 10.71
C GLY A 101 34.85 10.27 10.64
N GLY A 102 35.03 8.97 10.77
CA GLY A 102 33.92 8.03 10.75
C GLY A 102 34.35 6.58 10.55
N TRP A 103 33.36 5.76 10.25
CA TRP A 103 33.51 4.35 9.87
C TRP A 103 33.30 4.25 8.37
N PHE A 104 34.29 3.83 7.58
CA PHE A 104 34.21 3.89 6.12
C PHE A 104 33.86 2.54 5.51
N ALA A 105 32.95 2.51 4.53
CA ALA A 105 32.44 1.28 3.93
C ALA A 105 33.54 0.35 3.40
N GLU A 106 34.60 0.90 2.82
CA GLU A 106 35.72 0.12 2.27
C GLU A 106 36.61 -0.53 3.35
N ASP A 107 36.39 -0.24 4.64
CA ASP A 107 37.04 -0.91 5.78
C ASP A 107 36.19 -2.07 6.35
N PHE A 108 35.01 -2.33 5.76
CA PHE A 108 34.04 -3.34 6.19
C PHE A 108 33.75 -4.30 5.03
N THR A 109 33.73 -5.61 5.32
CA THR A 109 33.17 -6.60 4.40
C THR A 109 31.66 -6.43 4.26
N LEU A 110 31.07 -6.92 3.17
CA LEU A 110 29.61 -6.92 3.01
C LEU A 110 28.92 -7.62 4.20
N ALA A 111 29.47 -8.73 4.67
CA ALA A 111 28.93 -9.48 5.80
C ALA A 111 28.92 -8.67 7.11
N GLU A 112 29.88 -7.76 7.31
CA GLU A 112 29.89 -6.83 8.44
C GLU A 112 28.86 -5.71 8.23
N VAL A 113 28.80 -5.12 7.03
CA VAL A 113 27.80 -4.08 6.69
C VAL A 113 26.37 -4.58 6.91
N LYS A 114 26.08 -5.85 6.56
CA LYS A 114 24.75 -6.47 6.74
C LYS A 114 24.35 -6.68 8.20
N GLN A 115 25.27 -6.57 9.15
CA GLN A 115 24.94 -6.62 10.58
C GLN A 115 24.36 -5.29 11.09
N LEU A 116 24.66 -4.19 10.40
CA LEU A 116 24.22 -2.84 10.74
C LEU A 116 22.74 -2.63 10.40
N ASN A 117 22.11 -1.70 11.10
CA ASN A 117 20.79 -1.19 10.74
C ASN A 117 20.94 0.19 10.08
N ALA A 118 20.15 0.41 9.04
CA ALA A 118 19.92 1.73 8.45
C ALA A 118 19.12 2.60 9.43
N ILE A 119 19.49 3.87 9.56
CA ILE A 119 18.80 4.85 10.42
C ILE A 119 18.63 6.18 9.68
N GLU A 120 17.69 7.02 10.11
CA GLU A 120 17.46 8.35 9.55
C GLU A 120 18.60 9.34 9.89
N ARG A 121 19.18 9.98 8.87
CA ARG A 121 20.29 10.92 9.05
C ARG A 121 19.88 12.35 9.44
N ILE A 122 18.64 12.77 9.19
CA ILE A 122 18.12 14.09 9.62
C ILE A 122 16.92 13.92 10.57
N PRO A 123 17.12 13.26 11.73
CA PRO A 123 16.05 12.89 12.64
C PRO A 123 15.31 14.10 13.22
N ALA A 124 15.96 15.26 13.28
CA ALA A 124 15.34 16.51 13.71
C ALA A 124 14.22 16.99 12.76
N LEU A 125 14.32 16.69 11.47
CA LEU A 125 13.30 17.05 10.47
C LEU A 125 12.32 15.91 10.19
N ARG A 126 12.81 14.66 10.26
CA ARG A 126 12.09 13.50 9.70
C ARG A 126 11.71 12.42 10.72
N GLY A 127 12.11 12.58 11.98
CA GLY A 127 11.88 11.61 13.04
C GLY A 127 12.79 10.38 12.96
N THR A 128 12.59 9.44 13.88
CA THR A 128 13.39 8.21 14.04
C THR A 128 12.50 6.97 14.14
N GLU A 129 11.28 7.05 13.60
CA GLU A 129 10.24 6.03 13.80
C GLU A 129 10.71 4.64 13.33
N PHE A 130 11.45 4.59 12.21
CA PHE A 130 11.86 3.35 11.54
C PHE A 130 13.28 2.88 11.89
N ASP A 131 14.02 3.60 12.74
CA ASP A 131 15.41 3.28 13.08
C ASP A 131 15.56 1.87 13.72
N ASN A 132 14.48 1.34 14.31
CA ASN A 132 14.46 0.06 15.02
C ASN A 132 13.84 -1.08 14.20
N ASP A 133 13.51 -0.86 12.93
CA ASP A 133 12.84 -1.86 12.07
C ASP A 133 13.81 -2.89 11.46
N GLY A 134 15.09 -2.80 11.81
CA GLY A 134 16.11 -3.74 11.32
C GLY A 134 16.42 -3.59 9.83
N LEU A 135 16.08 -2.45 9.22
CA LEU A 135 16.31 -2.14 7.82
C LEU A 135 17.81 -2.21 7.48
N LYS A 136 18.15 -2.76 6.31
CA LYS A 136 19.54 -3.03 5.90
C LYS A 136 19.96 -2.15 4.73
N VAL A 137 21.26 -1.85 4.69
CA VAL A 137 21.90 -1.25 3.50
C VAL A 137 21.87 -2.29 2.38
N PRO A 138 21.23 -2.02 1.22
CA PRO A 138 21.19 -2.99 0.14
C PRO A 138 22.46 -2.93 -0.74
N THR A 139 22.76 -4.01 -1.44
CA THR A 139 23.72 -4.04 -2.55
C THR A 139 23.04 -3.52 -3.81
N LEU A 140 23.83 -3.15 -4.83
CA LEU A 140 23.28 -2.85 -6.16
C LEU A 140 22.51 -4.05 -6.73
N ALA A 141 23.01 -5.27 -6.56
CA ALA A 141 22.32 -6.49 -6.99
C ALA A 141 20.94 -6.63 -6.33
N GLU A 142 20.82 -6.40 -5.03
CA GLU A 142 19.51 -6.45 -4.34
C GLU A 142 18.55 -5.34 -4.79
N VAL A 143 19.06 -4.20 -5.24
CA VAL A 143 18.25 -3.12 -5.84
C VAL A 143 17.76 -3.54 -7.23
N ILE A 144 18.60 -4.20 -8.03
CA ILE A 144 18.22 -4.76 -9.33
C ILE A 144 17.17 -5.87 -9.15
N ASP A 145 17.38 -6.77 -8.19
CA ASP A 145 16.42 -7.83 -7.85
C ASP A 145 15.05 -7.23 -7.50
N LEU A 146 15.03 -6.13 -6.73
CA LEU A 146 13.78 -5.44 -6.40
C LEU A 146 13.03 -4.96 -7.65
N VAL A 147 13.70 -4.30 -8.60
CA VAL A 147 13.01 -3.75 -9.77
C VAL A 147 12.52 -4.85 -10.70
N GLN A 148 13.26 -5.97 -10.79
CA GLN A 148 12.84 -7.16 -11.53
C GLN A 148 11.65 -7.87 -10.85
N GLU A 149 11.66 -7.97 -9.52
CA GLU A 149 10.55 -8.50 -8.72
C GLU A 149 9.27 -7.68 -8.95
N VAL A 150 9.35 -6.35 -8.85
CA VAL A 150 8.19 -5.48 -9.09
C VAL A 150 7.71 -5.56 -10.55
N GLU A 151 8.60 -5.68 -11.52
CA GLU A 151 8.22 -5.88 -12.92
C GLU A 151 7.48 -7.21 -13.11
N ALA A 152 7.94 -8.29 -12.49
CA ALA A 152 7.28 -9.59 -12.54
C ALA A 152 5.89 -9.55 -11.88
N GLU A 153 5.74 -8.80 -10.78
CA GLU A 153 4.47 -8.65 -10.05
C GLU A 153 3.47 -7.73 -10.77
N THR A 154 3.93 -6.63 -11.38
CA THR A 154 3.05 -5.53 -11.82
C THR A 154 3.07 -5.26 -13.31
N GLY A 155 4.02 -5.84 -14.06
CA GLY A 155 4.31 -5.52 -15.45
C GLY A 155 4.93 -4.13 -15.67
N ARG A 156 5.12 -3.32 -14.61
CA ARG A 156 5.75 -2.00 -14.72
C ARG A 156 7.27 -2.14 -14.82
N GLN A 157 7.84 -1.60 -15.88
CA GLN A 157 9.29 -1.54 -16.05
C GLN A 157 9.86 -0.33 -15.32
N ILE A 158 10.45 -0.55 -14.15
CA ILE A 158 11.13 0.47 -13.36
C ILE A 158 12.61 0.52 -13.75
N GLY A 159 13.15 1.73 -13.93
CA GLY A 159 14.58 1.94 -14.17
C GLY A 159 15.39 2.16 -12.90
N ILE A 160 16.71 2.04 -13.00
CA ILE A 160 17.66 2.44 -11.95
C ILE A 160 18.52 3.61 -12.41
N TYR A 161 18.97 4.42 -11.46
CA TYR A 161 19.76 5.62 -11.71
C TYR A 161 21.02 5.66 -10.84
N PRO A 162 21.97 4.71 -11.00
CA PRO A 162 23.14 4.61 -10.14
C PRO A 162 24.05 5.84 -10.20
N GLU A 163 24.41 6.39 -9.04
CA GLU A 163 25.49 7.38 -8.89
C GLU A 163 26.78 6.72 -8.42
N THR A 164 27.89 6.87 -9.15
CA THR A 164 29.20 6.46 -8.64
C THR A 164 29.74 7.57 -7.72
N LYS A 165 29.81 7.31 -6.41
CA LYS A 165 30.28 8.27 -5.41
C LYS A 165 31.79 8.26 -5.27
N HIS A 166 32.40 9.44 -5.21
CA HIS A 166 33.83 9.67 -5.05
C HIS A 166 34.76 8.70 -5.82
N PRO A 167 34.62 8.53 -7.15
CA PRO A 167 35.47 7.61 -7.92
C PRO A 167 36.96 7.80 -7.67
N THR A 168 37.46 9.04 -7.63
CA THR A 168 38.88 9.32 -7.36
C THR A 168 39.31 8.86 -5.96
N PHE A 169 38.46 9.01 -4.94
CA PHE A 169 38.76 8.53 -3.59
C PHE A 169 38.90 7.01 -3.56
N PHE A 170 37.95 6.28 -4.15
CA PHE A 170 37.98 4.82 -4.16
C PHE A 170 39.10 4.26 -5.03
N GLU A 171 39.47 4.92 -6.12
CA GLU A 171 40.62 4.54 -6.93
C GLU A 171 41.91 4.60 -6.10
N GLN A 172 42.07 5.62 -5.25
CA GLN A 172 43.20 5.70 -4.31
C GLN A 172 43.20 4.59 -3.25
N GLN A 173 42.04 4.01 -2.95
CA GLN A 173 41.91 2.84 -2.07
C GLN A 173 42.06 1.51 -2.83
N GLY A 174 42.21 1.54 -4.16
CA GLY A 174 42.41 0.36 -5.01
C GLY A 174 41.14 -0.21 -5.63
N TYR A 175 40.02 0.54 -5.61
CA TYR A 175 38.76 0.11 -6.22
C TYR A 175 38.38 1.00 -7.42
N ASN A 176 38.12 0.38 -8.56
CA ASN A 176 37.54 1.05 -9.71
C ASN A 176 36.01 0.89 -9.67
N THR A 177 35.31 1.82 -9.04
CA THR A 177 33.85 1.72 -8.83
C THR A 177 33.05 1.70 -10.14
N SER A 178 33.57 2.33 -11.20
CA SER A 178 32.93 2.32 -12.52
C SER A 178 33.03 0.96 -13.21
N GLU A 179 34.16 0.26 -13.06
CA GLU A 179 34.34 -1.11 -13.54
C GLU A 179 33.45 -2.08 -12.77
N ILE A 180 33.46 -2.01 -11.43
CA ILE A 180 32.60 -2.87 -10.59
C ILE A 180 31.12 -2.65 -10.90
N LEU A 181 30.70 -1.41 -11.20
CA LEU A 181 29.33 -1.09 -11.60
C LEU A 181 28.96 -1.79 -12.91
N VAL A 182 29.79 -1.65 -13.95
CA VAL A 182 29.57 -2.31 -15.25
C VAL A 182 29.54 -3.82 -15.11
N GLU A 183 30.48 -4.39 -14.35
CA GLU A 183 30.52 -5.84 -14.08
C GLU A 183 29.26 -6.33 -13.37
N THR A 184 28.76 -5.58 -12.39
CA THR A 184 27.52 -5.91 -11.67
C THR A 184 26.31 -5.87 -12.59
N LEU A 185 26.15 -4.82 -13.40
CA LEU A 185 25.03 -4.70 -14.35
C LEU A 185 24.99 -5.87 -15.35
N VAL A 186 26.16 -6.25 -15.88
CA VAL A 186 26.29 -7.40 -16.78
C VAL A 186 26.00 -8.72 -16.07
N ALA A 187 26.51 -8.90 -14.85
CA ALA A 187 26.29 -10.12 -14.06
C ALA A 187 24.81 -10.35 -13.73
N GLU A 188 24.08 -9.29 -13.38
CA GLU A 188 22.65 -9.32 -13.06
C GLU A 188 21.74 -9.29 -14.31
N GLY A 189 22.33 -9.20 -15.51
CA GLY A 189 21.58 -9.13 -16.77
C GLY A 189 20.73 -7.87 -16.93
N PHE A 190 20.95 -6.83 -16.11
CA PHE A 190 20.21 -5.57 -16.16
C PHE A 190 21.00 -4.53 -16.96
N THR A 191 20.87 -4.60 -18.28
CA THR A 191 21.69 -3.83 -19.24
C THR A 191 20.86 -3.08 -20.30
N ASP A 192 19.54 -2.97 -20.10
CA ASP A 192 18.67 -2.21 -20.99
C ASP A 192 18.94 -0.69 -20.86
N PRO A 193 19.44 -0.03 -21.91
CA PRO A 193 19.82 1.38 -21.85
C PRO A 193 18.63 2.33 -21.72
N SER A 194 17.39 1.87 -21.96
CA SER A 194 16.19 2.66 -21.69
C SER A 194 15.80 2.68 -20.21
N ARG A 195 16.40 1.80 -19.40
CA ARG A 195 16.07 1.60 -17.98
C ARG A 195 17.22 1.93 -17.04
N ILE A 196 18.32 2.48 -17.56
CA ILE A 196 19.50 2.80 -16.76
C ILE A 196 20.04 4.16 -17.19
N TYR A 197 20.40 4.96 -16.20
CA TYR A 197 21.33 6.08 -16.37
C TYR A 197 22.43 5.98 -15.32
N ILE A 198 23.68 6.20 -15.71
CA ILE A 198 24.79 6.28 -14.75
C ILE A 198 25.16 7.75 -14.56
N GLN A 199 25.28 8.20 -13.31
CA GLN A 199 25.64 9.59 -13.00
C GLN A 199 26.88 9.72 -12.12
N SER A 200 27.59 10.84 -12.28
CA SER A 200 28.70 11.19 -11.39
C SER A 200 28.98 12.69 -11.39
N PHE A 201 29.54 13.16 -10.29
CA PHE A 201 30.11 14.50 -10.16
C PHE A 201 31.48 14.63 -10.83
N GLU A 202 32.25 13.55 -10.89
CA GLU A 202 33.57 13.54 -11.52
C GLU A 202 33.45 13.32 -13.04
N VAL A 203 34.41 13.85 -13.80
CA VAL A 203 34.36 13.85 -15.27
C VAL A 203 35.13 12.66 -15.85
N ALA A 204 36.28 12.34 -15.26
CA ALA A 204 37.19 11.33 -15.76
C ALA A 204 36.57 9.92 -15.77
N ASN A 205 35.78 9.57 -14.75
CA ASN A 205 35.13 8.27 -14.69
C ASN A 205 34.00 8.13 -15.72
N LEU A 206 33.21 9.19 -15.97
CA LEU A 206 32.20 9.19 -17.03
C LEU A 206 32.84 9.03 -18.41
N LYS A 207 33.95 9.73 -18.68
CA LYS A 207 34.73 9.53 -19.91
C LYS A 207 35.28 8.10 -20.01
N ALA A 208 35.78 7.52 -18.91
CA ALA A 208 36.25 6.13 -18.91
C ALA A 208 35.12 5.11 -19.19
N LEU A 209 33.93 5.33 -18.62
CA LEU A 209 32.72 4.55 -18.89
C LEU A 209 32.37 4.59 -20.38
N ASN A 210 32.24 5.80 -20.94
CA ASN A 210 31.91 6.05 -22.34
C ASN A 210 32.95 5.45 -23.31
N ASP A 211 34.22 5.76 -23.09
CA ASP A 211 35.26 5.49 -24.09
C ASP A 211 35.71 4.03 -24.08
N THR A 212 35.67 3.36 -22.91
CA THR A 212 36.36 2.07 -22.73
C THR A 212 35.52 1.01 -22.00
N LEU A 213 34.98 1.29 -20.81
CA LEU A 213 34.45 0.23 -19.95
C LEU A 213 33.17 -0.39 -20.51
N MET A 214 32.21 0.44 -20.94
CA MET A 214 30.94 -0.06 -21.47
C MET A 214 31.13 -0.80 -22.80
N SER A 215 31.96 -0.25 -23.70
CA SER A 215 32.26 -0.89 -24.98
C SER A 215 32.99 -2.23 -24.81
N ALA A 216 33.89 -2.36 -23.82
CA ALA A 216 34.54 -3.62 -23.47
C ALA A 216 33.56 -4.66 -22.91
N ALA A 217 32.53 -4.20 -22.19
CA ALA A 217 31.45 -5.04 -21.64
C ALA A 217 30.32 -5.33 -22.64
N GLY A 218 30.31 -4.67 -23.81
CA GLY A 218 29.27 -4.85 -24.83
C GLY A 218 27.93 -4.18 -24.49
N ILE A 219 27.95 -3.14 -23.65
CA ILE A 219 26.78 -2.34 -23.27
C ILE A 219 26.98 -0.88 -23.69
N ASP A 220 25.92 -0.10 -23.69
CA ASP A 220 25.94 1.32 -24.07
C ASP A 220 24.83 2.05 -23.30
N ILE A 221 25.16 2.57 -22.12
CA ILE A 221 24.19 3.11 -21.16
C ILE A 221 24.32 4.65 -21.09
N PRO A 222 23.20 5.39 -21.11
CA PRO A 222 23.22 6.84 -20.98
C PRO A 222 23.93 7.34 -19.71
N LEU A 223 24.85 8.28 -19.87
CA LEU A 223 25.62 8.92 -18.81
C LEU A 223 25.08 10.32 -18.50
N VAL A 224 25.17 10.72 -17.22
CA VAL A 224 24.73 12.04 -16.76
C VAL A 224 25.79 12.71 -15.88
N GLN A 225 26.24 13.90 -16.32
CA GLN A 225 27.18 14.72 -15.58
C GLN A 225 26.45 15.52 -14.47
N LEU A 226 26.81 15.29 -13.21
CA LEU A 226 26.27 16.04 -12.09
C LEU A 226 26.97 17.39 -11.90
N PHE A 227 26.20 18.42 -11.55
CA PHE A 227 26.69 19.78 -11.24
C PHE A 227 26.29 20.22 -9.84
N GLY A 228 27.28 20.34 -8.95
CA GLY A 228 27.09 20.87 -7.60
C GLY A 228 26.73 22.36 -7.60
N GLY A 229 26.02 22.85 -6.59
CA GLY A 229 25.63 24.27 -6.47
C GLY A 229 26.81 25.25 -6.53
N GLY A 230 28.00 24.79 -6.13
CA GLY A 230 29.29 25.44 -6.34
C GLY A 230 30.42 24.41 -6.33
N GLY A 231 31.67 24.86 -6.36
CA GLY A 231 32.83 23.98 -6.31
C GLY A 231 33.25 23.40 -7.66
N GLN A 232 33.99 22.30 -7.62
CA GLN A 232 34.75 21.75 -8.74
C GLN A 232 34.76 20.21 -8.66
N PRO A 233 34.70 19.49 -9.80
CA PRO A 233 34.95 18.04 -9.84
C PRO A 233 36.27 17.67 -9.14
N TYR A 234 36.27 16.66 -8.27
CA TYR A 234 37.48 16.38 -7.48
C TYR A 234 38.63 15.81 -8.32
N ASP A 235 38.32 15.06 -9.37
CA ASP A 235 39.29 14.61 -10.37
C ASP A 235 39.99 15.78 -11.07
N PHE A 236 39.30 16.91 -11.27
CA PHE A 236 39.94 18.14 -11.77
C PHE A 236 40.91 18.75 -10.76
N VAL A 237 40.59 18.71 -9.47
CA VAL A 237 41.51 19.17 -8.41
C VAL A 237 42.79 18.33 -8.42
N VAL A 238 42.66 17.00 -8.49
CA VAL A 238 43.81 16.08 -8.55
C VAL A 238 44.63 16.27 -9.82
N ALA A 239 43.97 16.53 -10.96
CA ALA A 239 44.62 16.78 -12.24
C ALA A 239 45.23 18.20 -12.35
N GLY A 240 44.92 19.11 -11.42
CA GLY A 240 45.34 20.52 -11.49
C GLY A 240 44.60 21.33 -12.56
N ASP A 241 43.44 20.85 -13.02
CA ASP A 241 42.51 21.65 -13.83
C ASP A 241 41.83 22.67 -12.91
N ALA A 242 41.57 23.89 -13.40
CA ALA A 242 40.98 24.98 -12.62
C ALA A 242 39.47 25.14 -12.87
N ARG A 243 38.91 24.39 -13.83
CA ARG A 243 37.50 24.48 -14.19
C ARG A 243 36.59 24.00 -13.06
N THR A 244 35.51 24.74 -12.85
CA THR A 244 34.47 24.49 -11.85
C THR A 244 33.21 23.92 -12.49
N TYR A 245 32.23 23.53 -11.68
CA TYR A 245 30.89 23.22 -12.22
C TYR A 245 30.25 24.42 -12.93
N THR A 246 30.67 25.65 -12.62
CA THR A 246 30.21 26.85 -13.34
C THR A 246 30.78 26.93 -14.74
N ASP A 247 32.03 26.52 -14.93
CA ASP A 247 32.64 26.46 -16.26
C ASP A 247 31.99 25.35 -17.11
N LEU A 248 31.71 24.20 -16.49
CA LEU A 248 31.01 23.08 -17.14
C LEU A 248 29.56 23.41 -17.52
N SER A 249 28.89 24.29 -16.79
CA SER A 249 27.51 24.70 -17.08
C SER A 249 27.38 25.85 -18.09
N THR A 250 28.47 26.27 -18.74
CA THR A 250 28.42 27.25 -19.85
C THR A 250 28.12 26.54 -21.17
N PRO A 251 27.64 27.22 -22.23
CA PRO A 251 27.43 26.58 -23.54
C PRO A 251 28.66 25.83 -24.08
N ALA A 252 29.87 26.33 -23.84
CA ALA A 252 31.11 25.65 -24.23
C ALA A 252 31.40 24.41 -23.38
N GLY A 253 31.13 24.49 -22.06
CA GLY A 253 31.24 23.36 -21.15
C GLY A 253 30.23 22.26 -21.48
N LEU A 254 28.98 22.63 -21.74
CA LEU A 254 27.90 21.71 -22.14
C LEU A 254 28.21 21.02 -23.48
N ALA A 255 28.78 21.74 -24.44
CA ALA A 255 29.27 21.13 -25.68
C ALA A 255 30.40 20.11 -25.44
N GLU A 256 31.22 20.27 -24.40
CA GLU A 256 32.19 19.24 -23.99
C GLU A 256 31.49 18.07 -23.29
N VAL A 257 30.53 18.33 -22.39
CA VAL A 257 29.76 17.29 -21.70
C VAL A 257 29.05 16.38 -22.70
N ALA A 258 28.44 16.96 -23.74
CA ALA A 258 27.77 16.23 -24.83
C ALA A 258 28.68 15.29 -25.64
N THR A 259 30.01 15.30 -25.42
CA THR A 259 30.92 14.34 -26.05
C THR A 259 31.00 13.00 -25.32
N TYR A 260 30.52 12.93 -24.08
CA TYR A 260 30.61 11.72 -23.24
C TYR A 260 29.35 11.44 -22.41
N ALA A 261 28.33 12.30 -22.46
CA ALA A 261 27.11 12.16 -21.68
C ALA A 261 25.88 12.62 -22.47
N GLU A 262 24.72 12.02 -22.16
CA GLU A 262 23.42 12.29 -22.77
C GLU A 262 22.61 13.31 -21.95
N GLY A 263 23.06 13.65 -20.74
CA GLY A 263 22.40 14.65 -19.92
C GLY A 263 23.25 15.26 -18.81
N ILE A 264 22.66 16.24 -18.14
CA ILE A 264 23.18 16.87 -16.93
C ILE A 264 22.22 16.67 -15.76
N GLY A 265 22.76 16.46 -14.57
CA GLY A 265 22.00 16.48 -13.33
C GLY A 265 22.41 17.68 -12.49
N SER A 266 21.60 18.73 -12.47
CA SER A 266 22.01 20.00 -11.87
C SER A 266 21.32 20.28 -10.55
N ASN A 267 22.05 20.82 -9.58
CA ASN A 267 21.43 21.42 -8.41
C ASN A 267 20.38 22.46 -8.83
N LYS A 268 19.20 22.44 -8.20
CA LYS A 268 18.05 23.31 -8.51
C LYS A 268 18.40 24.80 -8.50
N GLN A 269 19.33 25.20 -7.63
CA GLN A 269 19.75 26.60 -7.47
C GLN A 269 20.61 27.12 -8.64
N ARG A 270 21.14 26.26 -9.51
CA ARG A 270 21.81 26.67 -10.76
C ARG A 270 20.83 27.03 -11.87
N ILE A 271 19.61 26.49 -11.79
CA ILE A 271 18.53 26.75 -12.74
C ILE A 271 17.73 27.95 -12.24
N VAL A 272 17.27 27.91 -10.98
CA VAL A 272 16.57 29.02 -10.33
C VAL A 272 17.35 29.43 -9.08
N PRO A 273 18.17 30.50 -9.15
CA PRO A 273 18.96 30.97 -8.01
C PRO A 273 18.07 31.35 -6.83
N LEU A 274 18.59 31.20 -5.61
CA LEU A 274 17.92 31.65 -4.39
C LEU A 274 18.65 32.86 -3.80
N THR A 275 17.89 33.78 -3.23
CA THR A 275 18.40 35.02 -2.63
C THR A 275 17.89 35.17 -1.21
N THR A 276 18.76 35.61 -0.31
CA THR A 276 18.40 35.96 1.07
C THR A 276 17.63 37.28 1.11
N VAL A 277 16.69 37.41 2.04
CA VAL A 277 15.97 38.64 2.34
C VAL A 277 16.57 39.30 3.59
N ASP A 278 16.74 40.61 3.57
CA ASP A 278 17.20 41.45 4.71
C ASP A 278 16.36 42.73 4.69
N ALA A 279 15.11 42.63 5.14
CA ALA A 279 14.12 43.70 5.10
C ALA A 279 14.37 44.76 6.17
N ASP A 280 15.02 44.40 7.28
CA ASP A 280 15.36 45.33 8.37
C ASP A 280 16.71 46.06 8.15
N GLY A 281 17.51 45.60 7.18
CA GLY A 281 18.77 46.21 6.76
C GLY A 281 19.91 46.00 7.76
N ASN A 282 19.86 44.96 8.57
CA ASN A 282 20.86 44.67 9.61
C ASN A 282 22.07 43.89 9.08
N GLY A 283 22.04 43.43 7.82
CA GLY A 283 23.10 42.65 7.17
C GLY A 283 23.08 41.16 7.50
N GLN A 284 22.01 40.65 8.11
CA GLN A 284 21.71 39.25 8.34
C GLN A 284 20.46 38.86 7.55
N PRO A 285 20.34 37.61 7.09
CA PRO A 285 19.10 37.12 6.52
C PRO A 285 17.96 37.15 7.56
N ASP A 286 16.78 37.55 7.12
CA ASP A 286 15.54 37.46 7.90
C ASP A 286 15.08 36.00 7.99
N ASP A 287 14.55 35.63 9.15
CA ASP A 287 13.76 34.41 9.35
C ASP A 287 12.33 34.70 8.86
N LEU A 288 12.01 34.25 7.64
CA LEU A 288 10.76 34.59 6.96
C LEU A 288 9.60 33.76 7.49
N ASN A 289 9.87 32.52 7.90
CA ASN A 289 8.85 31.56 8.32
C ASN A 289 8.64 31.54 9.85
N GLY A 290 9.51 32.19 10.63
CA GLY A 290 9.45 32.33 12.08
C GLY A 290 9.86 31.07 12.85
N ASP A 291 10.63 30.15 12.25
CA ASP A 291 11.04 28.89 12.86
C ASP A 291 12.32 29.02 13.72
N GLY A 292 12.98 30.17 13.70
CA GLY A 292 14.19 30.48 14.45
C GLY A 292 15.49 29.97 13.81
N ALA A 293 15.44 29.44 12.60
CA ALA A 293 16.59 29.03 11.80
C ALA A 293 16.62 29.81 10.46
N ILE A 294 17.81 29.95 9.88
CA ILE A 294 17.98 30.49 8.53
C ILE A 294 18.30 29.32 7.60
N SER A 295 17.40 29.06 6.65
CA SER A 295 17.39 27.89 5.78
C SER A 295 17.17 28.27 4.31
N ASP A 296 16.91 27.29 3.43
CA ASP A 296 16.42 27.59 2.08
C ASP A 296 14.97 28.08 2.11
N GLY A 297 14.21 27.74 3.16
CA GLY A 297 12.86 28.24 3.42
C GLY A 297 12.77 29.75 3.59
N ASP A 298 13.87 30.40 3.96
CA ASP A 298 13.97 31.85 4.17
C ASP A 298 14.49 32.61 2.95
N ARG A 299 14.52 31.93 1.80
CA ARG A 299 15.02 32.49 0.56
C ARG A 299 13.90 32.67 -0.44
N VAL A 300 14.08 33.66 -1.29
CA VAL A 300 13.20 33.94 -2.42
C VAL A 300 13.87 33.57 -3.74
N THR A 301 13.06 33.07 -4.67
CA THR A 301 13.50 32.70 -6.01
C THR A 301 13.97 33.91 -6.81
N GLY A 302 15.08 33.74 -7.53
CA GLY A 302 15.64 34.70 -8.47
C GLY A 302 15.16 34.45 -9.90
N THR A 303 15.76 35.17 -10.85
CA THR A 303 15.48 34.96 -12.28
C THR A 303 16.07 33.63 -12.75
N PRO A 304 15.29 32.74 -13.40
CA PRO A 304 15.82 31.51 -13.99
C PRO A 304 16.98 31.77 -14.95
N THR A 305 17.97 30.89 -14.94
CA THR A 305 19.13 30.94 -15.84
C THR A 305 18.80 30.36 -17.21
N THR A 306 19.72 30.48 -18.17
CA THR A 306 19.59 29.87 -19.50
C THR A 306 20.01 28.40 -19.53
N LEU A 307 20.42 27.81 -18.39
CA LEU A 307 21.04 26.49 -18.33
C LEU A 307 20.24 25.39 -19.03
N ILE A 308 18.90 25.38 -18.87
CA ILE A 308 18.04 24.38 -19.53
C ILE A 308 18.12 24.53 -21.05
N ALA A 309 17.90 25.73 -21.55
CA ALA A 309 17.95 26.01 -22.98
C ALA A 309 19.34 25.72 -23.57
N ASP A 310 20.40 26.14 -22.88
CA ASP A 310 21.78 25.91 -23.32
C ASP A 310 22.14 24.41 -23.35
N ALA A 311 21.59 23.61 -22.41
CA ALA A 311 21.77 22.16 -22.38
C ALA A 311 21.00 21.47 -23.52
N HIS A 312 19.74 21.85 -23.74
CA HIS A 312 18.93 21.36 -24.85
C HIS A 312 19.53 21.70 -26.22
N ASP A 313 20.08 22.92 -26.38
CA ASP A 313 20.79 23.34 -27.60
C ASP A 313 22.07 22.49 -27.85
N ALA A 314 22.68 21.96 -26.79
CA ALA A 314 23.78 21.01 -26.85
C ALA A 314 23.33 19.55 -27.04
N GLY A 315 22.02 19.27 -27.03
CA GLY A 315 21.45 17.92 -27.14
C GLY A 315 21.44 17.12 -25.84
N LEU A 316 21.60 17.79 -24.70
CA LEU A 316 21.65 17.17 -23.36
C LEU A 316 20.29 17.26 -22.67
N LEU A 317 19.86 16.15 -22.04
CA LEU A 317 18.72 16.14 -21.12
C LEU A 317 19.08 16.85 -19.80
N VAL A 318 18.08 17.41 -19.11
CA VAL A 318 18.25 18.10 -17.82
C VAL A 318 17.44 17.42 -16.72
N HIS A 319 18.14 16.87 -15.73
CA HIS A 319 17.58 16.12 -14.62
C HIS A 319 17.92 16.78 -13.27
N LEU A 320 17.14 17.77 -12.84
CA LEU A 320 17.51 18.58 -11.68
C LEU A 320 17.43 17.81 -10.34
N TYR A 321 18.19 18.22 -9.34
CA TYR A 321 18.07 17.73 -7.97
C TYR A 321 18.19 18.85 -6.92
N THR A 322 17.62 18.75 -5.72
CA THR A 322 16.58 17.80 -5.28
C THR A 322 15.36 18.60 -4.86
N LEU A 323 14.18 18.18 -5.32
CA LEU A 323 12.90 18.74 -4.87
C LEU A 323 12.48 18.07 -3.56
N ARG A 324 12.10 18.89 -2.57
CA ARG A 324 11.83 18.45 -1.20
C ARG A 324 10.66 19.23 -0.62
N ASN A 325 9.75 18.53 0.05
CA ASN A 325 8.52 19.14 0.56
C ASN A 325 8.72 19.85 1.89
N GLU A 326 9.74 19.49 2.67
CA GLU A 326 9.93 20.08 3.99
C GLU A 326 10.22 21.58 3.86
N SER A 327 9.58 22.39 4.72
CA SER A 327 9.70 23.86 4.72
C SER A 327 11.15 24.34 4.81
N PHE A 328 12.02 23.58 5.47
CA PHE A 328 13.46 23.86 5.56
C PHE A 328 14.16 23.94 4.18
N PHE A 329 13.66 23.21 3.18
CA PHE A 329 14.22 23.12 1.84
C PHE A 329 13.39 23.83 0.75
N LEU A 330 12.18 24.27 1.08
CA LEU A 330 11.20 24.84 0.16
C LEU A 330 11.20 26.38 0.28
N PRO A 331 11.72 27.11 -0.73
CA PRO A 331 11.76 28.58 -0.71
C PRO A 331 10.42 29.26 -0.44
N ASP A 332 10.46 30.37 0.29
CA ASP A 332 9.28 31.19 0.68
C ASP A 332 8.43 31.59 -0.53
N SER A 333 9.05 31.81 -1.69
CA SER A 333 8.35 32.15 -2.95
C SER A 333 7.32 31.12 -3.42
N TYR A 334 7.35 29.90 -2.89
CA TYR A 334 6.39 28.85 -3.21
C TYR A 334 5.21 28.78 -2.22
N GLU A 335 5.16 29.70 -1.24
CA GLU A 335 4.05 29.90 -0.31
C GLU A 335 3.70 28.65 0.51
N GLY A 336 4.71 27.82 0.82
CA GLY A 336 4.54 26.57 1.55
C GLY A 336 3.92 25.42 0.74
N ASP A 337 3.67 25.61 -0.55
CA ASP A 337 3.17 24.54 -1.43
C ASP A 337 4.28 24.00 -2.35
N PRO A 338 4.78 22.78 -2.09
CA PRO A 338 5.85 22.20 -2.90
C PRO A 338 5.44 21.98 -4.35
N ILE A 339 4.14 21.79 -4.67
CA ILE A 339 3.65 21.62 -6.05
C ILE A 339 4.03 22.82 -6.93
N ASN A 340 4.10 24.03 -6.37
CA ASN A 340 4.53 25.22 -7.10
C ASN A 340 6.00 25.15 -7.53
N GLU A 341 6.87 24.53 -6.72
CA GLU A 341 8.28 24.32 -7.10
C GLU A 341 8.39 23.33 -8.27
N TYR A 342 7.70 22.18 -8.19
CA TYR A 342 7.65 21.22 -9.31
C TYR A 342 7.13 21.88 -10.58
N LYS A 343 6.02 22.62 -10.48
CA LYS A 343 5.40 23.33 -11.60
C LYS A 343 6.40 24.27 -12.28
N GLN A 344 7.11 25.10 -11.51
CA GLN A 344 8.06 26.04 -12.07
C GLN A 344 9.14 25.33 -12.90
N PHE A 345 9.74 24.27 -12.36
CA PHE A 345 10.78 23.54 -13.10
C PHE A 345 10.24 22.79 -14.32
N ILE A 346 9.04 22.21 -14.22
CA ILE A 346 8.36 21.58 -15.37
C ILE A 346 8.10 22.60 -16.48
N GLU A 347 7.56 23.78 -16.14
CA GLU A 347 7.28 24.85 -17.11
C GLU A 347 8.56 25.46 -17.71
N LEU A 348 9.67 25.43 -16.97
CA LEU A 348 11.00 25.81 -17.47
C LEU A 348 11.59 24.76 -18.44
N GLY A 349 11.00 23.56 -18.52
CA GLY A 349 11.35 22.54 -19.50
C GLY A 349 12.37 21.52 -19.03
N VAL A 350 12.44 21.21 -17.73
CA VAL A 350 13.28 20.09 -17.28
C VAL A 350 12.76 18.75 -17.80
N ASP A 351 13.64 17.86 -18.25
CA ASP A 351 13.27 16.54 -18.78
C ASP A 351 12.97 15.53 -17.66
N GLY A 352 13.46 15.82 -16.46
CA GLY A 352 13.18 15.07 -15.26
C GLY A 352 13.68 15.77 -14.00
N PHE A 353 13.30 15.22 -12.86
CA PHE A 353 13.69 15.73 -11.56
C PHE A 353 13.87 14.59 -10.57
N PHE A 354 14.80 14.80 -9.65
CA PHE A 354 15.09 14.01 -8.48
C PHE A 354 14.31 14.58 -7.29
N THR A 355 13.54 13.73 -6.61
CA THR A 355 12.75 14.11 -5.43
C THR A 355 12.81 13.07 -4.32
N ASP A 356 12.87 13.54 -3.08
CA ASP A 356 12.70 12.69 -1.90
C ASP A 356 11.21 12.35 -1.65
N PHE A 357 10.27 12.94 -2.41
CA PHE A 357 8.82 12.80 -2.28
C PHE A 357 8.16 12.33 -3.59
N PRO A 358 8.32 11.05 -3.98
CA PRO A 358 7.80 10.52 -5.24
C PRO A 358 6.29 10.73 -5.41
N GLY A 359 5.48 10.58 -4.35
CA GLY A 359 4.03 10.81 -4.44
C GLY A 359 3.66 12.24 -4.84
N THR A 360 4.36 13.24 -4.30
CA THR A 360 4.16 14.65 -4.68
C THR A 360 4.67 14.92 -6.09
N GLY A 361 5.82 14.37 -6.45
CA GLY A 361 6.35 14.47 -7.79
C GLY A 361 5.44 13.84 -8.85
N PHE A 362 4.79 12.71 -8.53
CA PHE A 362 3.83 12.05 -9.40
C PHE A 362 2.61 12.95 -9.60
N THR A 363 2.02 13.45 -8.51
CA THR A 363 0.92 14.41 -8.57
C THR A 363 1.27 15.60 -9.46
N ALA A 364 2.45 16.21 -9.28
CA ALA A 364 2.86 17.35 -10.10
C ALA A 364 3.05 16.98 -11.57
N ARG A 365 3.74 15.87 -11.87
CA ARG A 365 3.95 15.37 -13.24
C ARG A 365 2.61 15.09 -13.94
N SER A 366 1.72 14.34 -13.30
CA SER A 366 0.42 13.98 -13.86
C SER A 366 -0.51 15.18 -14.03
N THR A 367 -0.28 16.25 -13.26
CA THR A 367 -1.04 17.51 -13.39
C THR A 367 -0.55 18.39 -14.53
N PHE A 368 0.76 18.44 -14.78
CA PHE A 368 1.37 19.46 -15.66
C PHE A 368 2.04 18.92 -16.93
N ILE A 369 2.33 17.62 -17.03
CA ILE A 369 3.04 17.00 -18.17
C ILE A 369 2.13 16.03 -18.94
N GLU A 370 1.40 15.18 -18.23
CA GLU A 370 0.44 14.30 -18.88
C GLU A 370 -0.72 15.17 -19.37
N GLU A 371 -1.15 15.00 -20.63
CA GLU A 371 -2.49 15.49 -21.02
C GLU A 371 -3.42 14.98 -19.93
N PRO A 372 -4.13 15.86 -19.20
CA PRO A 372 -4.96 15.40 -18.10
C PRO A 372 -5.80 14.28 -18.67
N ALA A 373 -5.73 13.09 -18.07
CA ALA A 373 -6.71 12.07 -18.36
C ALA A 373 -8.04 12.78 -18.13
N VAL A 374 -8.71 13.17 -19.22
CA VAL A 374 -9.93 13.96 -19.12
C VAL A 374 -10.83 13.04 -18.35
N ALA A 375 -11.15 13.43 -17.11
CA ALA A 375 -11.93 12.58 -16.23
C ALA A 375 -13.13 12.14 -17.03
N ASN A 376 -13.16 10.85 -17.36
CA ASN A 376 -14.21 10.26 -18.17
C ASN A 376 -15.44 9.98 -17.29
N LEU A 377 -15.44 10.50 -16.06
CA LEU A 377 -16.52 10.43 -15.11
C LEU A 377 -16.48 11.70 -14.26
N GLY A 378 -17.64 12.30 -14.02
CA GLY A 378 -17.73 13.53 -13.22
C GLY A 378 -17.31 13.29 -11.77
N GLY A 379 -16.97 14.37 -11.05
CA GLY A 379 -16.81 14.29 -9.59
C GLY A 379 -18.12 13.86 -8.93
N SER A 380 -18.03 13.12 -7.81
CA SER A 380 -19.19 12.53 -7.12
C SER A 380 -20.05 11.67 -8.05
N ARG A 381 -19.40 10.76 -8.78
CA ARG A 381 -20.02 9.75 -9.66
C ARG A 381 -19.28 8.41 -9.62
N GLY A 382 -18.55 8.15 -8.53
CA GLY A 382 -17.66 7.00 -8.35
C GLY A 382 -18.41 5.70 -8.09
N PHE A 383 -17.86 4.79 -7.29
CA PHE A 383 -18.62 3.62 -6.84
C PHE A 383 -19.69 4.04 -5.83
N GLU A 384 -20.94 3.65 -6.09
CA GLU A 384 -22.08 3.91 -5.19
C GLU A 384 -22.59 2.60 -4.58
N GLY A 385 -22.79 1.57 -5.42
CA GLY A 385 -23.19 0.23 -4.96
C GLY A 385 -22.01 -0.74 -4.91
N MET A 386 -21.98 -1.61 -3.90
CA MET A 386 -20.98 -2.68 -3.81
C MET A 386 -21.60 -3.96 -3.24
N ALA A 387 -21.82 -4.94 -4.11
CA ALA A 387 -22.26 -6.28 -3.70
C ALA A 387 -21.06 -7.22 -3.49
N PHE A 388 -21.32 -8.42 -2.98
CA PHE A 388 -20.35 -9.49 -2.80
C PHE A 388 -20.95 -10.84 -3.21
N SER A 389 -20.12 -11.77 -3.68
CA SER A 389 -20.53 -13.16 -3.89
C SER A 389 -20.85 -13.83 -2.55
N PRO A 390 -21.80 -14.77 -2.46
CA PRO A 390 -22.17 -15.38 -1.17
C PRO A 390 -21.03 -16.14 -0.45
N ASP A 391 -19.97 -16.56 -1.15
CA ASP A 391 -18.72 -17.09 -0.53
C ASP A 391 -17.75 -15.99 -0.06
N ARG A 392 -18.02 -14.72 -0.38
CA ARG A 392 -17.19 -13.54 -0.11
C ARG A 392 -15.83 -13.54 -0.82
N ALA A 393 -15.65 -14.39 -1.83
CA ALA A 393 -14.43 -14.41 -2.63
C ALA A 393 -14.37 -13.24 -3.64
N THR A 394 -15.53 -12.72 -4.04
CA THR A 394 -15.65 -11.69 -5.09
C THR A 394 -16.46 -10.49 -4.59
N LEU A 395 -16.02 -9.28 -4.93
CA LEU A 395 -16.79 -8.05 -4.79
C LEU A 395 -17.27 -7.57 -6.17
N TYR A 396 -18.43 -6.93 -6.21
CA TYR A 396 -19.00 -6.36 -7.43
C TYR A 396 -19.25 -4.85 -7.26
N PRO A 397 -18.23 -4.00 -7.46
CA PRO A 397 -18.40 -2.55 -7.41
C PRO A 397 -19.17 -2.03 -8.64
N MET A 398 -20.18 -1.18 -8.40
CA MET A 398 -20.98 -0.53 -9.44
C MET A 398 -20.85 0.99 -9.37
N LEU A 399 -20.65 1.63 -10.52
CA LEU A 399 -20.55 3.10 -10.61
C LEU A 399 -21.91 3.79 -10.46
N GLU A 400 -21.89 5.02 -9.93
CA GLU A 400 -23.05 5.92 -9.86
C GLU A 400 -23.35 6.59 -11.20
N GLY A 401 -22.30 6.91 -11.97
CA GLY A 401 -22.41 7.68 -13.20
C GLY A 401 -21.98 6.93 -14.45
N THR A 402 -22.51 7.39 -15.59
CA THR A 402 -22.12 6.92 -16.92
C THR A 402 -20.74 7.44 -17.30
N VAL A 403 -19.84 6.52 -17.67
CA VAL A 403 -18.51 6.85 -18.17
C VAL A 403 -18.60 7.46 -19.58
N VAL A 404 -17.86 8.53 -19.84
CA VAL A 404 -17.77 9.19 -21.14
C VAL A 404 -17.34 8.18 -22.20
N GLY A 405 -18.21 7.98 -23.19
CA GLY A 405 -18.03 6.99 -24.27
C GLY A 405 -18.99 5.82 -24.17
N ASP A 406 -19.56 5.55 -22.99
CA ASP A 406 -20.59 4.54 -22.80
C ASP A 406 -21.97 5.05 -23.23
N PRO A 407 -22.94 4.14 -23.46
CA PRO A 407 -24.33 4.52 -23.69
C PRO A 407 -24.89 5.40 -22.56
N ALA A 408 -25.75 6.37 -22.90
CA ALA A 408 -26.32 7.27 -21.91
C ALA A 408 -27.14 6.50 -20.86
N GLY A 409 -26.83 6.69 -19.58
CA GLY A 409 -27.53 6.02 -18.49
C GLY A 409 -27.06 4.59 -18.22
N SER A 410 -25.96 4.14 -18.83
CA SER A 410 -25.33 2.87 -18.47
C SER A 410 -24.34 3.05 -17.33
N LEU A 411 -24.42 2.21 -16.31
CA LEU A 411 -23.50 2.17 -15.18
C LEU A 411 -22.68 0.89 -15.25
N ARG A 412 -21.36 1.00 -15.06
CA ARG A 412 -20.46 -0.16 -15.13
C ARG A 412 -20.49 -0.95 -13.84
N ILE A 413 -20.52 -2.28 -13.97
CA ILE A 413 -20.35 -3.24 -12.87
C ILE A 413 -19.03 -3.97 -13.10
N TYR A 414 -18.16 -3.92 -12.09
CA TYR A 414 -16.85 -4.56 -12.12
C TYR A 414 -16.84 -5.82 -11.27
N GLU A 415 -15.85 -6.67 -11.52
CA GLU A 415 -15.50 -7.81 -10.68
C GLU A 415 -14.15 -7.55 -10.02
N PHE A 416 -14.08 -7.81 -8.72
CA PHE A 416 -12.87 -7.70 -7.92
C PHE A 416 -12.66 -8.98 -7.11
N ASP A 417 -11.53 -9.64 -7.32
CA ASP A 417 -11.14 -10.84 -6.60
C ASP A 417 -10.45 -10.48 -5.28
N VAL A 418 -10.99 -10.98 -4.17
CA VAL A 418 -10.55 -10.63 -2.82
C VAL A 418 -9.18 -11.24 -2.51
N ALA A 419 -8.88 -12.43 -3.02
CA ALA A 419 -7.65 -13.15 -2.70
C ALA A 419 -6.41 -12.50 -3.35
N SER A 420 -6.52 -12.10 -4.62
CA SER A 420 -5.47 -11.44 -5.38
C SER A 420 -5.46 -9.91 -5.22
N ALA A 421 -6.52 -9.34 -4.64
CA ALA A 421 -6.74 -7.91 -4.53
C ALA A 421 -6.71 -7.17 -5.88
N ALA A 422 -7.29 -7.80 -6.92
CA ALA A 422 -7.26 -7.30 -8.29
C ALA A 422 -8.66 -7.18 -8.91
N TYR A 423 -8.82 -6.24 -9.85
CA TYR A 423 -9.99 -6.15 -10.71
C TYR A 423 -9.85 -7.09 -11.91
N GLU A 424 -10.82 -7.96 -12.12
CA GLU A 424 -10.86 -8.89 -13.26
C GLU A 424 -11.55 -8.29 -14.50
N GLY A 425 -12.16 -7.11 -14.35
CA GLY A 425 -12.73 -6.34 -15.45
C GLY A 425 -14.21 -6.04 -15.28
N LEU A 426 -14.90 -5.82 -16.40
CA LEU A 426 -16.35 -5.56 -16.43
C LEU A 426 -17.12 -6.86 -16.55
N VAL A 427 -18.14 -7.01 -15.71
CA VAL A 427 -19.10 -8.12 -15.77
C VAL A 427 -20.42 -7.74 -16.43
N GLY A 428 -20.71 -6.43 -16.50
CA GLY A 428 -21.86 -5.95 -17.25
C GLY A 428 -22.15 -4.46 -17.05
N LEU A 429 -23.19 -4.00 -17.75
CA LEU A 429 -23.74 -2.65 -17.66
C LEU A 429 -25.15 -2.68 -17.09
N TYR A 430 -25.41 -1.87 -16.07
CA TYR A 430 -26.75 -1.56 -15.60
C TYR A 430 -27.35 -0.41 -16.42
N GLN A 431 -28.52 -0.62 -17.02
CA GLN A 431 -29.23 0.47 -17.71
C GLN A 431 -30.20 1.16 -16.75
N MET A 432 -29.99 2.45 -16.48
CA MET A 432 -30.96 3.28 -15.76
C MET A 432 -32.21 3.54 -16.61
N GLU A 433 -33.37 3.63 -15.97
CA GLU A 433 -34.63 4.04 -16.63
C GLU A 433 -34.56 5.49 -17.13
N SER A 434 -33.79 6.33 -16.44
CA SER A 434 -33.55 7.72 -16.82
C SER A 434 -32.13 8.14 -16.47
N VAL A 435 -31.51 8.94 -17.34
CA VAL A 435 -30.19 9.54 -17.09
C VAL A 435 -30.17 10.54 -15.93
N ALA A 436 -31.34 10.93 -15.42
CA ALA A 436 -31.49 11.82 -14.27
C ALA A 436 -31.64 11.08 -12.94
N ASN A 437 -31.79 9.75 -12.98
CA ASN A 437 -31.85 8.91 -11.80
C ASN A 437 -30.45 8.70 -11.21
N ALA A 438 -30.40 8.12 -10.02
CA ALA A 438 -29.20 7.58 -9.41
C ALA A 438 -29.53 6.25 -8.76
N ILE A 439 -28.49 5.47 -8.48
CA ILE A 439 -28.61 4.27 -7.65
C ILE A 439 -28.43 4.62 -6.18
N GLY A 440 -28.96 3.79 -5.28
CA GLY A 440 -28.76 3.94 -3.84
C GLY A 440 -28.02 2.78 -3.19
N ASP A 441 -28.25 1.54 -3.66
CA ASP A 441 -27.56 0.37 -3.11
C ASP A 441 -27.57 -0.81 -4.11
N PHE A 442 -26.70 -1.80 -3.85
CA PHE A 442 -26.51 -3.02 -4.64
C PHE A 442 -26.21 -4.22 -3.73
N THR A 443 -27.15 -5.18 -3.61
CA THR A 443 -27.09 -6.28 -2.64
C THR A 443 -27.26 -7.66 -3.31
N PRO A 444 -26.59 -8.74 -2.83
CA PRO A 444 -26.68 -10.06 -3.46
C PRO A 444 -27.95 -10.83 -3.11
N ILE A 445 -28.42 -11.63 -4.07
CA ILE A 445 -29.45 -12.67 -3.90
C ILE A 445 -28.80 -14.06 -3.96
N ASN A 446 -27.89 -14.27 -4.91
CA ASN A 446 -27.08 -15.49 -5.07
C ASN A 446 -25.80 -15.16 -5.85
N ASP A 447 -25.10 -16.17 -6.39
CA ASP A 447 -23.83 -15.99 -7.13
C ASP A 447 -23.94 -15.10 -8.38
N SER A 448 -25.15 -14.90 -8.93
CA SER A 448 -25.38 -14.18 -10.20
C SER A 448 -26.49 -13.14 -10.18
N GLU A 449 -27.42 -13.21 -9.22
CA GLU A 449 -28.56 -12.30 -9.12
C GLU A 449 -28.40 -11.33 -7.94
N PHE A 450 -28.80 -10.09 -8.15
CA PHE A 450 -28.62 -8.99 -7.19
C PHE A 450 -29.83 -8.03 -7.22
N LEU A 451 -30.06 -7.27 -6.15
CA LEU A 451 -31.00 -6.15 -6.14
C LEU A 451 -30.27 -4.82 -6.23
N VAL A 452 -30.85 -3.87 -6.98
CA VAL A 452 -30.37 -2.50 -7.16
C VAL A 452 -31.49 -1.54 -6.84
N ILE A 453 -31.24 -0.55 -5.98
CA ILE A 453 -32.14 0.59 -5.80
C ILE A 453 -31.87 1.61 -6.91
N GLU A 454 -32.90 2.05 -7.63
CA GLU A 454 -32.82 3.17 -8.57
C GLU A 454 -33.91 4.19 -8.22
N ARG A 455 -33.52 5.46 -8.13
CA ARG A 455 -34.39 6.55 -7.66
C ARG A 455 -34.13 7.85 -8.39
N ASP A 456 -35.16 8.69 -8.50
CA ASP A 456 -34.97 10.10 -8.88
C ASP A 456 -34.38 10.92 -7.73
N ASN A 457 -34.05 12.18 -7.99
CA ASN A 457 -33.56 13.12 -6.97
C ASN A 457 -34.68 13.95 -6.29
N ASN A 458 -35.95 13.57 -6.48
CA ASN A 458 -37.09 14.24 -5.85
C ASN A 458 -37.52 13.49 -4.57
N GLN A 459 -38.29 14.17 -3.71
CA GLN A 459 -38.81 13.60 -2.46
C GLN A 459 -40.23 14.09 -2.15
N GLY A 460 -40.92 13.38 -1.26
CA GLY A 460 -42.30 13.66 -0.87
C GLY A 460 -43.26 13.67 -2.07
N GLU A 461 -44.20 14.61 -2.10
CA GLU A 461 -45.19 14.73 -3.20
C GLU A 461 -44.56 14.95 -4.59
N ALA A 462 -43.28 15.35 -4.66
CA ALA A 462 -42.56 15.54 -5.92
C ALA A 462 -41.82 14.28 -6.38
N ALA A 463 -41.76 13.21 -5.57
CA ALA A 463 -41.15 11.95 -5.97
C ALA A 463 -41.96 11.31 -7.11
N GLU A 464 -41.27 10.96 -8.20
CA GLU A 464 -41.88 10.37 -9.40
C GLU A 464 -41.36 8.94 -9.66
N PHE A 465 -40.17 8.60 -9.16
CA PHE A 465 -39.54 7.29 -9.38
C PHE A 465 -38.68 6.85 -8.20
N LYS A 466 -39.07 5.74 -7.54
CA LYS A 466 -38.31 5.03 -6.50
C LYS A 466 -38.55 3.54 -6.67
N LYS A 467 -37.60 2.77 -7.17
CA LYS A 467 -37.81 1.35 -7.51
C LYS A 467 -36.63 0.47 -7.13
N ILE A 468 -36.91 -0.80 -6.90
CA ILE A 468 -35.91 -1.86 -6.71
C ILE A 468 -35.98 -2.80 -7.90
N PHE A 469 -34.83 -3.04 -8.52
CA PHE A 469 -34.68 -3.94 -9.65
C PHE A 469 -33.83 -5.14 -9.28
N LYS A 470 -34.20 -6.32 -9.78
CA LYS A 470 -33.33 -7.48 -9.83
C LYS A 470 -32.50 -7.41 -11.10
N VAL A 471 -31.20 -7.67 -10.97
CA VAL A 471 -30.27 -7.83 -12.10
C VAL A 471 -29.66 -9.22 -12.08
N ASP A 472 -29.38 -9.77 -13.27
CA ASP A 472 -28.75 -11.10 -13.43
C ASP A 472 -27.48 -10.97 -14.29
N LEU A 473 -26.32 -11.12 -13.66
CA LEU A 473 -25.00 -11.01 -14.30
C LEU A 473 -24.68 -12.21 -15.21
N SER A 474 -25.40 -13.33 -15.07
CA SER A 474 -25.26 -14.46 -16.00
C SER A 474 -25.97 -14.23 -17.34
N GLN A 475 -26.82 -13.21 -17.41
CA GLN A 475 -27.61 -12.84 -18.59
C GLN A 475 -27.22 -11.45 -19.07
N VAL A 476 -26.16 -11.40 -19.88
CA VAL A 476 -25.68 -10.17 -20.52
C VAL A 476 -26.04 -10.19 -22.00
N ASP A 477 -26.66 -9.12 -22.48
CA ASP A 477 -27.02 -9.00 -23.89
C ASP A 477 -25.81 -8.66 -24.79
N SER A 478 -26.04 -8.56 -26.11
CA SER A 478 -24.97 -8.28 -27.07
C SER A 478 -24.35 -6.89 -26.95
N GLU A 479 -25.00 -5.96 -26.24
CA GLU A 479 -24.53 -4.59 -26.00
C GLU A 479 -23.87 -4.45 -24.62
N GLY A 480 -23.83 -5.53 -23.82
CA GLY A 480 -23.18 -5.59 -22.53
C GLY A 480 -24.11 -5.31 -21.35
N PHE A 481 -25.41 -5.16 -21.57
CA PHE A 481 -26.37 -4.88 -20.50
C PHE A 481 -26.82 -6.15 -19.79
N VAL A 482 -26.85 -6.07 -18.46
CA VAL A 482 -27.37 -7.15 -17.61
C VAL A 482 -28.90 -7.19 -17.68
N ALA A 483 -29.48 -8.39 -17.63
CA ALA A 483 -30.93 -8.53 -17.57
C ALA A 483 -31.47 -7.83 -16.32
N LYS A 484 -32.46 -6.95 -16.48
CA LYS A 484 -33.04 -6.10 -15.43
C LYS A 484 -34.55 -6.34 -15.34
N THR A 485 -35.05 -6.61 -14.14
CA THR A 485 -36.48 -6.84 -13.87
C THR A 485 -36.93 -6.03 -12.65
N GLU A 486 -38.04 -5.29 -12.75
CA GLU A 486 -38.62 -4.56 -11.62
C GLU A 486 -39.14 -5.54 -10.55
N VAL A 487 -38.80 -5.29 -9.29
CA VAL A 487 -39.20 -6.12 -8.13
C VAL A 487 -40.16 -5.35 -7.22
N VAL A 488 -39.85 -4.09 -6.91
CA VAL A 488 -40.67 -3.24 -6.02
C VAL A 488 -40.78 -1.82 -6.58
N ASP A 489 -41.99 -1.26 -6.56
CA ASP A 489 -42.24 0.16 -6.73
C ASP A 489 -42.44 0.79 -5.34
N LEU A 490 -41.43 1.52 -4.86
CA LEU A 490 -41.40 2.08 -3.50
C LEU A 490 -42.37 3.26 -3.33
N LEU A 491 -42.95 3.78 -4.42
CA LEU A 491 -44.02 4.78 -4.34
C LEU A 491 -45.43 4.15 -4.32
N ASN A 492 -45.53 2.83 -4.42
CA ASN A 492 -46.79 2.11 -4.48
C ASN A 492 -46.67 0.72 -3.83
N ILE A 493 -46.30 0.70 -2.55
CA ILE A 493 -46.22 -0.52 -1.75
C ILE A 493 -47.62 -0.87 -1.24
N SER A 494 -47.99 -2.15 -1.26
CA SER A 494 -49.27 -2.62 -0.71
C SER A 494 -49.22 -2.63 0.82
N ASP A 495 -50.10 -1.86 1.47
CA ASP A 495 -50.25 -1.84 2.93
C ASP A 495 -51.68 -2.21 3.35
N PRO A 496 -52.10 -3.48 3.20
CA PRO A 496 -53.48 -3.88 3.45
C PRO A 496 -53.90 -3.78 4.93
N ASN A 497 -52.93 -3.60 5.83
CA ASN A 497 -53.16 -3.55 7.27
C ASN A 497 -53.04 -2.12 7.85
N ASP A 498 -52.78 -1.11 7.01
CA ASP A 498 -52.62 0.29 7.42
C ASP A 498 -51.61 0.39 8.58
N LEU A 499 -50.41 -0.18 8.39
CA LEU A 499 -49.39 -0.30 9.43
C LEU A 499 -48.92 1.07 9.93
N ASN A 500 -48.96 2.10 9.08
CA ASN A 500 -48.62 3.46 9.44
C ASN A 500 -49.81 4.28 10.00
N GLY A 501 -51.05 3.77 9.89
CA GLY A 501 -52.26 4.35 10.45
C GLY A 501 -52.77 5.61 9.74
N ASP A 502 -52.44 5.79 8.45
CA ASP A 502 -52.87 6.93 7.64
C ASP A 502 -54.25 6.72 6.97
N GLY A 503 -54.81 5.51 7.05
CA GLY A 503 -56.11 5.13 6.48
C GLY A 503 -56.07 4.77 4.99
N SER A 504 -54.89 4.72 4.38
CA SER A 504 -54.62 4.17 3.05
C SER A 504 -54.45 2.66 3.11
N THR A 505 -54.48 2.01 1.94
CA THR A 505 -54.06 0.60 1.78
C THR A 505 -52.82 0.48 0.90
N SER A 506 -52.18 1.61 0.67
CA SER A 506 -50.95 1.76 -0.09
C SER A 506 -50.05 2.71 0.66
N PHE A 507 -48.76 2.37 0.68
CA PHE A 507 -47.72 3.07 1.38
C PHE A 507 -46.66 3.53 0.37
N ASP A 508 -46.17 4.75 0.54
CA ASP A 508 -45.07 5.31 -0.23
C ASP A 508 -43.81 5.44 0.65
N PHE A 509 -42.64 5.31 0.02
CA PHE A 509 -41.33 5.55 0.63
C PHE A 509 -40.59 6.64 -0.16
N PRO A 510 -41.08 7.90 -0.15
CA PRO A 510 -40.73 8.92 -1.14
C PRO A 510 -39.47 9.71 -0.74
N PHE A 511 -38.41 9.02 -0.32
CA PHE A 511 -37.17 9.66 0.13
C PHE A 511 -36.14 9.79 -1.02
N VAL A 512 -35.27 10.80 -0.95
CA VAL A 512 -34.12 10.91 -1.86
C VAL A 512 -33.05 9.89 -1.50
N THR A 513 -32.85 9.67 -0.19
CA THR A 513 -31.70 8.99 0.39
C THR A 513 -32.05 7.57 0.82
N ILE A 514 -32.61 6.81 -0.12
CA ILE A 514 -32.87 5.38 0.03
C ILE A 514 -31.58 4.65 -0.34
N GLU A 515 -30.75 4.38 0.66
CA GLU A 515 -29.34 3.98 0.48
C GLU A 515 -29.05 2.56 1.03
N ASP A 516 -30.08 1.78 1.36
CA ASP A 516 -29.89 0.42 1.89
C ASP A 516 -31.03 -0.50 1.47
N VAL A 517 -30.66 -1.66 0.91
CA VAL A 517 -31.53 -2.81 0.71
C VAL A 517 -30.83 -4.09 1.17
N LEU A 518 -31.53 -4.86 2.01
CA LEU A 518 -31.05 -6.16 2.48
C LEU A 518 -32.08 -7.24 2.18
N VAL A 519 -31.62 -8.41 1.75
CA VAL A 519 -32.47 -9.59 1.61
C VAL A 519 -32.56 -10.30 2.96
N ILE A 520 -33.75 -10.33 3.57
CA ILE A 520 -33.98 -10.96 4.88
C ILE A 520 -34.21 -12.46 4.72
N ASP A 521 -35.07 -12.83 3.78
CA ASP A 521 -35.33 -14.20 3.35
C ASP A 521 -35.81 -14.21 1.88
N ALA A 522 -36.22 -15.38 1.37
CA ALA A 522 -36.63 -15.49 -0.03
C ALA A 522 -37.85 -14.62 -0.38
N ASP A 523 -38.70 -14.30 0.59
CA ASP A 523 -39.96 -13.59 0.37
C ASP A 523 -39.93 -12.16 0.96
N THR A 524 -38.86 -11.75 1.63
CA THR A 524 -38.81 -10.49 2.41
C THR A 524 -37.51 -9.74 2.20
N ILE A 525 -37.62 -8.44 1.95
CA ILE A 525 -36.49 -7.50 1.93
C ILE A 525 -36.68 -6.40 2.97
N LEU A 526 -35.57 -5.83 3.43
CA LEU A 526 -35.52 -4.63 4.25
C LEU A 526 -35.03 -3.47 3.37
N VAL A 527 -35.63 -2.30 3.52
CA VAL A 527 -35.24 -1.06 2.83
C VAL A 527 -35.12 0.06 3.86
N ALA A 528 -34.06 0.86 3.80
CA ALA A 528 -33.86 1.97 4.72
C ALA A 528 -33.60 3.32 4.06
N ASN A 529 -34.00 4.37 4.76
CA ASN A 529 -33.72 5.77 4.46
C ASN A 529 -32.59 6.27 5.38
N ASP A 530 -31.47 6.71 4.79
CA ASP A 530 -30.45 7.51 5.47
C ASP A 530 -30.95 8.96 5.49
N ASN A 531 -31.40 9.47 6.62
CA ASN A 531 -32.09 10.76 6.67
C ASN A 531 -31.21 11.98 6.30
N ASN A 532 -29.92 11.79 6.01
CA ASN A 532 -28.96 12.78 5.53
C ASN A 532 -29.16 14.15 6.18
N TYR A 533 -29.18 14.13 7.51
CA TYR A 533 -29.56 15.26 8.33
C TYR A 533 -28.72 16.51 7.99
N PRO A 534 -29.31 17.71 7.80
CA PRO A 534 -30.73 18.06 8.02
C PRO A 534 -31.59 18.19 6.73
N PHE A 535 -31.31 17.43 5.66
CA PHE A 535 -31.84 17.78 4.32
C PHE A 535 -32.93 16.86 3.75
N SER A 536 -33.04 15.60 4.21
CA SER A 536 -34.07 14.68 3.70
C SER A 536 -35.45 15.02 4.26
N LEU A 537 -36.44 15.13 3.35
CA LEU A 537 -37.84 15.47 3.60
C LEU A 537 -38.74 14.60 2.69
N GLY A 538 -39.25 13.49 3.19
CA GLY A 538 -40.17 12.59 2.52
C GLY A 538 -41.60 12.82 2.97
N ARG A 539 -41.90 12.66 4.27
CA ARG A 539 -43.28 12.71 4.77
C ARG A 539 -43.50 13.85 5.76
N GLY A 540 -43.70 15.04 5.19
CA GLY A 540 -44.07 16.24 5.91
C GLY A 540 -43.05 17.37 5.76
N PRO A 541 -43.26 18.50 6.47
CA PRO A 541 -42.36 19.66 6.39
C PRO A 541 -41.14 19.57 7.32
N ASP A 542 -41.12 18.60 8.24
CA ASP A 542 -40.04 18.39 9.21
C ASP A 542 -39.02 17.39 8.66
N ILE A 543 -37.77 17.47 9.15
CA ILE A 543 -36.69 16.54 8.80
C ILE A 543 -37.07 15.12 9.21
N ASP A 544 -36.88 14.15 8.32
CA ASP A 544 -37.23 12.77 8.62
C ASP A 544 -36.33 12.11 9.66
N ASN A 545 -36.89 11.14 10.35
CA ASN A 545 -36.10 10.17 11.08
C ASN A 545 -35.52 9.15 10.09
N ASN A 546 -34.46 8.45 10.50
CA ASN A 546 -34.10 7.21 9.84
C ASN A 546 -35.30 6.27 9.91
N GLU A 547 -35.66 5.69 8.76
CA GLU A 547 -36.81 4.81 8.64
C GLU A 547 -36.37 3.52 7.98
N ILE A 548 -36.90 2.41 8.50
CA ILE A 548 -36.62 1.06 8.03
C ILE A 548 -37.98 0.39 7.82
N ILE A 549 -38.16 -0.21 6.65
CA ILE A 549 -39.36 -0.97 6.30
C ILE A 549 -38.98 -2.38 5.88
N GLU A 550 -39.87 -3.33 6.18
CA GLU A 550 -39.81 -4.68 5.64
C GLU A 550 -40.90 -4.82 4.57
N ILE A 551 -40.53 -5.34 3.40
CA ILE A 551 -41.42 -5.51 2.26
C ILE A 551 -41.49 -6.99 1.93
N GLN A 552 -42.70 -7.56 2.00
CA GLN A 552 -42.98 -8.89 1.48
C GLN A 552 -43.12 -8.83 -0.04
N LEU A 553 -42.39 -9.68 -0.75
CA LEU A 553 -42.34 -9.74 -2.20
C LEU A 553 -43.48 -10.60 -2.76
N ASP A 554 -43.99 -10.22 -3.93
CA ASP A 554 -45.00 -11.00 -4.65
C ASP A 554 -44.44 -12.31 -5.22
N GLN A 555 -43.14 -12.35 -5.48
CA GLN A 555 -42.43 -13.50 -6.01
C GLN A 555 -41.18 -13.77 -5.15
N PRO A 556 -40.95 -15.02 -4.74
CA PRO A 556 -39.76 -15.37 -3.99
C PRO A 556 -38.49 -15.15 -4.83
N LEU A 557 -37.46 -14.65 -4.19
CA LEU A 557 -36.10 -14.59 -4.69
C LEU A 557 -35.48 -15.99 -4.66
N ASN A 558 -34.58 -16.28 -5.60
CA ASN A 558 -33.75 -17.48 -5.57
C ASN A 558 -32.58 -17.29 -4.61
N LEU A 559 -32.89 -17.12 -3.32
CA LEU A 559 -31.92 -16.75 -2.29
C LEU A 559 -30.91 -17.88 -2.00
N ASP A 560 -29.63 -17.56 -2.05
CA ASP A 560 -28.57 -18.46 -1.59
C ASP A 560 -28.67 -18.71 -0.08
N ALA A 561 -28.53 -19.97 0.33
CA ALA A 561 -28.70 -20.37 1.72
C ALA A 561 -27.67 -19.74 2.70
N ARG A 562 -26.56 -19.19 2.18
CA ARG A 562 -25.54 -18.46 2.96
C ARG A 562 -25.94 -17.02 3.25
N LEU A 563 -26.99 -16.50 2.62
CA LEU A 563 -27.46 -15.13 2.75
C LEU A 563 -28.75 -15.05 3.59
N GLY A 564 -29.15 -13.81 3.90
CA GLY A 564 -30.30 -13.50 4.75
C GLY A 564 -30.18 -14.02 6.18
N VAL A 565 -31.30 -14.02 6.91
CA VAL A 565 -31.36 -14.44 8.31
C VAL A 565 -31.03 -15.92 8.48
N ALA A 566 -31.36 -16.76 7.48
CA ALA A 566 -30.97 -18.17 7.47
C ALA A 566 -29.43 -18.34 7.45
N GLY A 567 -28.73 -17.53 6.65
CA GLY A 567 -27.27 -17.44 6.64
C GLY A 567 -26.68 -16.96 7.97
N LEU A 568 -27.42 -16.16 8.75
CA LEU A 568 -27.02 -15.74 10.10
C LEU A 568 -27.23 -16.82 11.17
N SER A 569 -28.12 -17.78 10.94
CA SER A 569 -28.59 -18.74 11.96
C SER A 569 -28.27 -20.22 11.69
N GLY A 570 -27.75 -20.59 10.51
CA GLY A 570 -27.57 -21.99 10.13
C GLY A 570 -26.13 -22.51 10.23
N GLY A 571 -25.82 -23.30 11.26
CA GLY A 571 -24.78 -24.35 11.25
C GLY A 571 -23.31 -23.93 11.11
N ALA A 572 -22.94 -23.23 10.03
CA ALA A 572 -21.58 -22.94 9.59
C ALA A 572 -20.72 -22.23 10.66
N ALA A 573 -21.32 -21.33 11.45
CA ALA A 573 -20.61 -20.65 12.53
C ALA A 573 -20.12 -21.59 13.64
N LYS A 574 -20.65 -22.82 13.77
CA LYS A 574 -20.24 -23.81 14.79
C LYS A 574 -19.31 -24.89 14.24
N LEU A 575 -19.07 -24.95 12.93
CA LEU A 575 -18.30 -26.01 12.27
C LEU A 575 -16.80 -25.70 12.21
N VAL A 576 -16.00 -26.76 12.10
CA VAL A 576 -14.61 -26.70 11.63
C VAL A 576 -14.65 -26.92 10.12
N ASP A 577 -14.29 -25.91 9.33
CA ASP A 577 -14.16 -26.05 7.88
C ASP A 577 -12.74 -26.50 7.54
N LEU A 578 -12.61 -27.75 7.11
CA LEU A 578 -11.35 -28.31 6.61
C LEU A 578 -11.42 -28.64 5.12
N THR A 579 -12.41 -28.10 4.39
CA THR A 579 -12.63 -28.45 2.98
C THR A 579 -11.49 -28.01 2.05
N GLY A 580 -10.74 -26.97 2.43
CA GLY A 580 -9.57 -26.47 1.70
C GLY A 580 -8.26 -27.24 1.96
N PHE A 581 -8.29 -28.29 2.79
CA PHE A 581 -7.10 -29.06 3.15
C PHE A 581 -7.17 -30.49 2.60
N ASP A 582 -6.07 -30.94 1.99
CA ASP A 582 -5.90 -32.32 1.56
C ASP A 582 -5.16 -33.15 2.61
N GLY A 583 -5.59 -34.39 2.83
CA GLY A 583 -4.94 -35.30 3.79
C GLY A 583 -5.28 -35.00 5.25
N ASP A 584 -4.50 -35.52 6.18
CA ASP A 584 -4.73 -35.36 7.62
C ASP A 584 -4.28 -33.95 8.10
N VAL A 585 -5.17 -33.24 8.79
CA VAL A 585 -4.93 -31.87 9.29
C VAL A 585 -4.67 -31.91 10.80
N ALA A 586 -3.56 -31.31 11.23
CA ALA A 586 -3.29 -31.09 12.64
C ALA A 586 -4.08 -29.89 13.15
N VAL A 587 -4.86 -30.11 14.21
CA VAL A 587 -5.71 -29.12 14.86
C VAL A 587 -5.19 -28.89 16.26
N ASP A 588 -4.67 -27.70 16.52
CA ASP A 588 -4.13 -27.31 17.81
C ASP A 588 -5.15 -26.45 18.57
N VAL A 589 -5.46 -26.86 19.79
CA VAL A 589 -6.46 -26.20 20.64
C VAL A 589 -5.94 -26.01 22.06
N THR A 590 -6.42 -24.97 22.73
CA THR A 590 -6.35 -24.86 24.19
C THR A 590 -7.69 -25.30 24.77
N VAL A 591 -7.67 -26.28 25.66
CA VAL A 591 -8.88 -26.83 26.29
C VAL A 591 -8.87 -26.50 27.78
N SER A 592 -9.98 -25.95 28.26
CA SER A 592 -10.26 -25.70 29.67
C SER A 592 -11.52 -26.48 30.08
N ARG A 593 -11.52 -27.07 31.27
CA ARG A 593 -12.65 -27.84 31.80
C ARG A 593 -12.98 -27.43 33.23
N GLU A 594 -14.20 -26.99 33.46
CA GLU A 594 -14.78 -26.71 34.78
C GLU A 594 -16.09 -27.49 34.94
N ALA A 595 -16.03 -28.82 34.90
CA ALA A 595 -17.24 -29.65 34.89
C ALA A 595 -17.31 -30.63 36.07
N THR A 596 -18.54 -30.93 36.51
CA THR A 596 -18.79 -31.93 37.56
C THR A 596 -18.71 -33.37 37.02
N PHE A 597 -18.80 -33.55 35.70
CA PHE A 597 -18.80 -34.84 35.00
C PHE A 597 -17.60 -34.98 34.08
N ASP A 598 -17.18 -36.23 33.80
CA ASP A 598 -16.08 -36.54 32.87
C ASP A 598 -16.51 -36.34 31.41
N ASN A 599 -16.66 -35.07 31.04
CA ASN A 599 -17.08 -34.66 29.72
C ASN A 599 -15.98 -34.96 28.69
N VAL A 600 -16.39 -35.52 27.56
CA VAL A 600 -15.50 -35.91 26.46
C VAL A 600 -15.97 -35.20 25.20
N LEU A 601 -15.10 -34.43 24.57
CA LEU A 601 -15.36 -33.83 23.27
C LEU A 601 -15.00 -34.82 22.17
N ARG A 602 -15.94 -35.03 21.24
CA ARG A 602 -15.75 -35.76 19.99
C ARG A 602 -16.19 -34.91 18.81
N PHE A 603 -15.94 -35.41 17.61
CA PHE A 603 -16.30 -34.78 16.35
C PHE A 603 -17.05 -35.76 15.45
N TYR A 604 -17.84 -35.24 14.53
CA TYR A 604 -18.47 -35.99 13.45
C TYR A 604 -18.44 -35.16 12.16
N GLU A 605 -18.35 -35.84 11.02
CA GLU A 605 -18.38 -35.22 9.70
C GLU A 605 -19.80 -34.72 9.38
N THR A 606 -19.88 -33.62 8.67
CA THR A 606 -21.14 -32.97 8.31
C THR A 606 -21.06 -32.22 6.98
N ASP A 607 -22.21 -31.81 6.44
CA ASP A 607 -22.24 -30.87 5.30
C ASP A 607 -22.04 -29.42 5.79
N ALA A 608 -21.95 -28.47 4.85
CA ALA A 608 -21.77 -27.05 5.17
C ALA A 608 -22.90 -26.45 6.03
N GLN A 609 -24.03 -27.13 6.17
CA GLN A 609 -25.17 -26.71 6.99
C GLN A 609 -25.24 -27.44 8.34
N GLY A 610 -24.30 -28.33 8.66
CA GLY A 610 -24.33 -29.09 9.90
C GLY A 610 -25.24 -30.33 9.85
N ARG A 611 -25.61 -30.84 8.65
CA ARG A 611 -26.40 -32.07 8.55
C ARG A 611 -25.57 -33.34 8.72
N VAL A 612 -26.14 -34.34 9.36
CA VAL A 612 -25.63 -35.72 9.37
C VAL A 612 -26.69 -36.66 8.83
N ASN A 613 -26.33 -37.48 7.84
CA ASN A 613 -27.29 -38.35 7.12
C ASN A 613 -28.52 -37.58 6.57
N GLY A 614 -28.33 -36.31 6.18
CA GLY A 614 -29.38 -35.44 5.64
C GLY A 614 -30.34 -34.85 6.68
N LEU A 615 -30.11 -35.07 7.97
CA LEU A 615 -30.89 -34.50 9.08
C LEU A 615 -30.22 -33.25 9.61
N LEU A 616 -30.99 -32.18 9.80
CA LEU A 616 -30.58 -31.00 10.58
C LEU A 616 -30.76 -31.25 12.06
N ALA A 617 -30.16 -30.37 12.87
CA ALA A 617 -30.09 -30.58 14.30
C ALA A 617 -31.45 -30.48 15.02
N GLU A 618 -32.42 -29.77 14.43
CA GLU A 618 -33.82 -29.76 14.85
C GLU A 618 -34.64 -30.99 14.40
N ASP A 619 -34.10 -31.85 13.54
CA ASP A 619 -34.82 -33.01 13.01
C ASP A 619 -34.84 -34.18 14.00
N ALA A 620 -36.00 -34.85 14.09
CA ALA A 620 -36.15 -36.02 14.93
C ALA A 620 -35.18 -37.14 14.51
N GLY A 621 -34.31 -37.57 15.44
CA GLY A 621 -33.33 -38.63 15.21
C GLY A 621 -31.93 -38.13 14.87
N TYR A 622 -31.71 -36.81 14.85
CA TYR A 622 -30.39 -36.21 14.62
C TYR A 622 -29.33 -36.74 15.59
N GLU A 623 -29.60 -36.78 16.91
CA GLU A 623 -28.62 -37.23 17.91
C GLU A 623 -28.28 -38.72 17.75
N THR A 624 -29.24 -39.52 17.25
CA THR A 624 -28.98 -40.93 16.92
C THR A 624 -28.05 -41.05 15.71
N ALA A 625 -28.21 -40.18 14.71
CA ALA A 625 -27.32 -40.13 13.55
C ALA A 625 -25.93 -39.60 13.92
N VAL A 626 -25.84 -38.61 14.81
CA VAL A 626 -24.56 -38.12 15.37
C VAL A 626 -23.85 -39.24 16.14
N ALA A 627 -24.54 -39.91 17.07
CA ALA A 627 -24.00 -41.03 17.85
C ALA A 627 -23.39 -42.14 16.98
N ALA A 628 -23.99 -42.41 15.82
CA ALA A 628 -23.52 -43.41 14.86
C ALA A 628 -22.34 -42.94 13.99
N SER A 629 -22.06 -41.63 13.95
CA SER A 629 -21.10 -41.01 13.03
C SER A 629 -19.90 -40.37 13.75
N LEU A 630 -19.73 -40.65 15.05
CA LEU A 630 -18.62 -40.12 15.85
C LEU A 630 -17.27 -40.65 15.34
N LEU A 631 -16.32 -39.73 15.17
CA LEU A 631 -14.92 -40.06 14.91
C LEU A 631 -14.26 -40.60 16.17
N ASP A 632 -13.18 -41.37 15.99
CA ASP A 632 -12.39 -41.95 17.09
C ASP A 632 -11.60 -40.90 17.89
N THR A 633 -11.45 -39.69 17.36
CA THR A 633 -10.78 -38.57 18.03
C THR A 633 -11.54 -38.15 19.29
N GLU A 634 -10.89 -38.31 20.43
CA GLU A 634 -11.40 -37.93 21.75
C GLU A 634 -10.53 -36.85 22.40
N LEU A 635 -11.20 -35.86 22.97
CA LEU A 635 -10.59 -34.80 23.74
C LEU A 635 -11.16 -34.81 25.17
N THR A 636 -10.31 -35.16 26.13
CA THR A 636 -10.65 -35.15 27.55
C THR A 636 -9.46 -34.69 28.38
N ILE A 637 -9.74 -33.91 29.42
CA ILE A 637 -8.74 -33.37 30.33
C ILE A 637 -9.26 -33.47 31.76
N ASP A 638 -8.36 -33.44 32.75
CA ASP A 638 -8.73 -33.46 34.16
C ASP A 638 -9.57 -32.22 34.55
N ASN A 639 -10.43 -32.36 35.55
CA ASN A 639 -11.26 -31.23 36.02
C ASN A 639 -10.41 -30.09 36.59
N LEU A 640 -10.80 -28.84 36.33
CA LEU A 640 -10.10 -27.60 36.71
C LEU A 640 -8.70 -27.48 36.11
N VAL A 641 -8.49 -28.08 34.94
CA VAL A 641 -7.24 -27.99 34.17
C VAL A 641 -7.47 -27.19 32.89
N THR A 642 -6.42 -26.48 32.46
CA THR A 642 -6.31 -25.90 31.12
C THR A 642 -5.04 -26.43 30.48
N THR A 643 -5.12 -26.94 29.25
CA THR A 643 -3.98 -27.55 28.56
C THR A 643 -4.09 -27.40 27.06
N ASP A 644 -2.94 -27.30 26.38
CA ASP A 644 -2.88 -27.32 24.93
C ASP A 644 -2.87 -28.76 24.43
N VAL A 645 -3.74 -29.05 23.47
CA VAL A 645 -3.92 -30.37 22.88
C VAL A 645 -3.84 -30.25 21.35
N SER A 646 -3.09 -31.16 20.75
CA SER A 646 -3.05 -31.32 19.30
C SER A 646 -3.72 -32.64 18.93
N PHE A 647 -4.62 -32.61 17.96
CA PHE A 647 -5.26 -33.80 17.41
C PHE A 647 -5.41 -33.69 15.89
N THR A 648 -5.79 -34.79 15.25
CA THR A 648 -5.89 -34.86 13.79
C THR A 648 -7.33 -35.08 13.36
N LEU A 649 -7.75 -34.35 12.33
CA LEU A 649 -8.98 -34.58 11.58
C LEU A 649 -8.66 -34.76 10.10
N PRO A 650 -9.36 -35.63 9.36
CA PRO A 650 -9.20 -35.71 7.91
C PRO A 650 -9.63 -34.39 7.24
N GLY A 651 -8.86 -33.90 6.28
CA GLY A 651 -9.22 -32.76 5.43
C GLY A 651 -10.33 -33.11 4.42
N GLY A 652 -10.85 -32.09 3.75
CA GLY A 652 -11.85 -32.22 2.68
C GLY A 652 -13.30 -32.26 3.13
N ALA A 653 -13.60 -31.97 4.40
CA ALA A 653 -14.96 -31.99 4.95
C ALA A 653 -15.19 -30.94 6.05
N TYR A 654 -16.47 -30.74 6.41
CA TYR A 654 -16.85 -29.99 7.59
C TYR A 654 -16.98 -30.93 8.80
N TYR A 655 -16.59 -30.45 9.97
CA TYR A 655 -16.76 -31.19 11.22
C TYR A 655 -17.54 -30.39 12.25
N ALA A 656 -18.43 -31.06 12.97
CA ALA A 656 -19.15 -30.50 14.09
C ALA A 656 -18.65 -31.11 15.40
N PRO A 657 -18.46 -30.30 16.46
CA PRO A 657 -18.16 -30.81 17.78
C PRO A 657 -19.40 -31.41 18.46
N VAL A 658 -19.18 -32.37 19.36
CA VAL A 658 -20.21 -32.96 20.24
C VAL A 658 -19.63 -33.28 21.60
N LEU A 659 -20.30 -32.83 22.66
CA LEU A 659 -19.94 -33.17 24.03
C LEU A 659 -20.67 -34.44 24.45
N LEU A 660 -19.93 -35.44 24.92
CA LEU A 660 -20.48 -36.61 25.62
C LEU A 660 -20.48 -36.30 27.11
N VAL A 661 -21.66 -36.10 27.70
CA VAL A 661 -21.79 -35.82 29.13
C VAL A 661 -21.40 -37.07 29.92
N ASN A 662 -20.40 -36.96 30.78
CA ASN A 662 -19.81 -38.09 31.53
C ASN A 662 -19.34 -39.25 30.61
N GLY A 663 -18.88 -38.94 29.40
CA GLY A 663 -18.42 -39.91 28.41
C GLY A 663 -19.51 -40.84 27.87
N ASN A 664 -20.80 -40.51 28.06
CA ASN A 664 -21.90 -41.36 27.68
C ASN A 664 -22.54 -40.91 26.35
N VAL A 665 -22.50 -41.78 25.35
CA VAL A 665 -23.06 -41.55 24.01
C VAL A 665 -24.59 -41.39 23.99
N ASP A 666 -25.29 -41.85 25.03
CA ASP A 666 -26.73 -41.64 25.17
C ASP A 666 -27.08 -40.22 25.67
N TYR A 667 -26.07 -39.43 26.07
CA TYR A 667 -26.22 -38.06 26.58
C TYR A 667 -25.26 -37.12 25.82
N LEU A 668 -25.65 -36.77 24.60
CA LEU A 668 -24.91 -35.86 23.73
C LEU A 668 -25.40 -34.43 23.86
N ALA A 669 -24.49 -33.46 23.87
CA ALA A 669 -24.79 -32.07 23.51
C ALA A 669 -24.27 -31.79 22.10
N THR A 670 -25.16 -31.48 21.17
CA THR A 670 -24.86 -31.27 19.75
C THR A 670 -25.05 -29.81 19.33
N ILE A 671 -24.67 -29.45 18.09
CA ILE A 671 -24.72 -28.06 17.58
C ILE A 671 -26.14 -27.47 17.47
N GLY A 672 -27.18 -28.31 17.47
CA GLY A 672 -28.58 -27.88 17.48
C GLY A 672 -29.17 -27.63 18.85
N GLU A 673 -28.57 -28.20 19.90
CA GLU A 673 -28.98 -27.86 21.25
C GLU A 673 -28.39 -26.50 21.63
N ALA A 674 -29.10 -25.75 22.48
CA ALA A 674 -28.60 -24.50 23.08
C ALA A 674 -27.45 -24.73 24.08
N ARG A 675 -26.65 -25.79 23.89
CA ARG A 675 -25.56 -26.25 24.77
C ARG A 675 -24.17 -26.09 24.15
N ILE A 676 -24.10 -25.69 22.87
CA ILE A 676 -22.84 -25.33 22.22
C ILE A 676 -22.96 -23.89 21.70
N GLN A 677 -22.04 -23.05 22.16
CA GLN A 677 -21.82 -21.69 21.65
C GLN A 677 -20.48 -21.61 20.95
N ARG A 678 -20.38 -20.69 19.98
CA ARG A 678 -19.11 -20.29 19.41
C ARG A 678 -19.02 -18.78 19.30
N SER A 679 -17.89 -18.22 19.72
CA SER A 679 -17.52 -16.83 19.50
C SER A 679 -16.11 -16.78 18.93
N GLY A 680 -15.98 -16.41 17.65
CA GLY A 680 -14.69 -16.43 16.95
C GLY A 680 -14.06 -17.83 16.95
N ASN A 681 -12.87 -17.96 17.53
CA ASN A 681 -12.13 -19.22 17.63
C ASN A 681 -12.44 -20.03 18.90
N VAL A 682 -13.40 -19.62 19.73
CA VAL A 682 -13.72 -20.29 21.01
C VAL A 682 -15.05 -21.02 20.90
N TRP A 683 -15.05 -22.33 21.17
CA TRP A 683 -16.25 -23.11 21.47
C TRP A 683 -16.44 -23.26 22.97
N SER A 684 -17.68 -23.11 23.43
CA SER A 684 -18.08 -23.23 24.83
C SER A 684 -19.24 -24.22 24.93
N PHE A 685 -19.11 -25.18 25.82
CA PHE A 685 -20.04 -26.31 25.97
C PHE A 685 -20.68 -26.31 27.36
N GLU A 686 -21.91 -26.81 27.43
CA GLU A 686 -22.73 -26.88 28.64
C GLU A 686 -23.28 -28.32 28.85
N ASP A 687 -23.25 -28.82 30.09
CA ASP A 687 -23.67 -30.16 30.49
C ASP A 687 -25.04 -30.25 31.19
N SER A 688 -25.71 -29.11 31.41
CA SER A 688 -27.14 -28.88 31.74
C SER A 688 -27.46 -28.41 33.17
N PHE A 689 -26.47 -28.10 34.00
CA PHE A 689 -26.72 -27.85 35.43
C PHE A 689 -26.81 -26.38 35.82
N ASP A 690 -26.09 -25.48 35.15
CA ASP A 690 -26.06 -24.04 35.49
C ASP A 690 -26.05 -23.06 34.30
N ASN A 691 -25.92 -23.55 33.06
CA ASN A 691 -25.98 -22.73 31.83
C ASN A 691 -24.93 -21.60 31.79
N ASP A 692 -23.74 -21.83 32.35
CA ASP A 692 -22.64 -20.86 32.33
C ASP A 692 -21.62 -21.11 31.20
N PHE A 693 -21.75 -22.24 30.48
CA PHE A 693 -20.95 -22.63 29.32
C PHE A 693 -19.43 -22.71 29.58
N ASN A 694 -19.02 -23.01 30.82
CA ASN A 694 -17.60 -23.23 31.15
C ASN A 694 -17.22 -24.71 31.36
N ASP A 695 -18.19 -25.63 31.27
CA ASP A 695 -17.99 -27.07 31.51
C ASP A 695 -16.87 -27.64 30.63
N LEU A 696 -16.84 -27.21 29.37
CA LEU A 696 -15.69 -27.38 28.49
C LEU A 696 -15.57 -26.16 27.59
N VAL A 697 -14.37 -25.61 27.47
CA VAL A 697 -14.06 -24.49 26.57
C VAL A 697 -12.88 -24.89 25.71
N VAL A 698 -13.04 -24.76 24.39
CA VAL A 698 -12.01 -25.12 23.40
C VAL A 698 -11.70 -23.90 22.56
N THR A 699 -10.48 -23.40 22.64
CA THR A 699 -9.98 -22.30 21.81
C THR A 699 -9.13 -22.88 20.69
N LEU A 700 -9.52 -22.65 19.43
CA LEU A 700 -8.74 -23.01 18.26
C LEU A 700 -7.54 -22.07 18.12
N ASN A 701 -6.34 -22.64 18.13
CA ASN A 701 -5.09 -21.88 17.97
C ASN A 701 -4.63 -21.90 16.50
N SER A 702 -4.64 -23.07 15.87
CA SER A 702 -4.22 -23.28 14.47
C SER A 702 -4.84 -24.55 13.86
N ALA A 703 -4.92 -24.57 12.53
CA ALA A 703 -5.16 -25.76 11.74
C ALA A 703 -4.16 -25.77 10.58
N GLU A 704 -3.23 -26.72 10.58
CA GLU A 704 -2.14 -26.81 9.59
C GLU A 704 -2.08 -28.21 8.97
N THR A 705 -1.71 -28.32 7.69
CA THR A 705 -1.45 -29.62 7.06
C THR A 705 -0.30 -30.31 7.78
N GLY A 706 -0.50 -31.56 8.23
CA GLY A 706 0.60 -32.34 8.81
C GLY A 706 1.72 -32.53 7.78
N VAL A 707 2.96 -32.26 8.17
CA VAL A 707 4.17 -32.48 7.35
C VAL A 707 4.32 -33.94 6.94
#